data_AF-A0A9P7N9C8-F1
#
_entry.id   AF-A0A9P7N9C8-F1
#
_cell.length_a   1.000
_cell.length_b   1.000
_cell.length_c   1.000
_cell.angle_alpha   90.00
_cell.angle_beta   90.00
_cell.angle_gamma   90.00
#
_symmetry.space_group_name_H-M   'P 1'
#
loop_
_entity.id
_entity.type
_entity.pdbx_description
1 polymer ?
#
loop_
_entity_poly.entity_id
_entity_poly.type
_entity_poly.pdbx_seq_one_letter_code
_entity_poly.pdbx_strand_id
1 'polypeptide(L)'
;MSTAMHGFPLSTDTAAAAAAAAAAASAATTNNTHKSSSTGSTASSFENKTAHIRTPPPQHGVHTSSPHGICHQPPVLTQQQHHHQQQQQQQQLQQQQHQQQQQQQHQHHQHSLQMQQRSVKRPRPVKSCTECRKRKLKCDRQLSCSQCQKSSRICRYAADHDPANLSDVSDTEPVDTNRPTKRSCPPGTSSVGNAPNGDTASTPAKNGGSPGLPVLEELTLRMDRLERHMQGRSPAPTDLSGGRILYAADGTVRGLSVKQNGMITRFFGQHSPRVMLNVFPEARAFLTGQHQRNAVDDLLRNFGLLHKHRQDELHLAMKPITVFVDSMMPVQKRMTDILPKKEICDRLVTMYFDTSESIYRILHARTFYDAYNMYWDGNLQSESFLPQLLCVLSVASRFETKSRGMGHERSDGVHIPTACALIQSWLDSLKGKQLVDISTVQVQILLIHASRMITPRLQDSWNKLGYVLRLAMSMGMHRDPSEFEPRIPVFWGEMRRRLWFTMADMDLHMSIACNMPSLLRDGDFTCKPPRNLNDSEMYLNMTELPPSRTIDQLTDNQMQVYAAITLAARMRVAPLVNRIDSLRDYSEVLDVGTKLERFLDDINYIYPRQGSYSAAQKSKQWRSRVILDMHVRRPLLALYRPLALGAADVPAEISRSFLKSSVVILKYLDELDPSLAQFHEVAEMYHQILKPDMIYSSLSICYYIQVAVRQNSDSLMLGHSAGGGGGGGVGGGVGGGGLGTPHMTTDTSDELSHYSGESVVPWSPLRLISTVQESLDLLIKFMSGSDTKDILCVAAVLESVKTPEPKIQDMTRNLYAVLDACLRSSGITKEKLRAMSMDQQYAPDAYMHGQPLYGYSSTNSMVPGGSGKSLTGWTLWDGWD
;
A
#
# COMPACT_ATOMS: atom_id res chain seq x y z
N MET A 1 -51.91 -16.01 -3.33
CA MET A 1 -53.18 -16.25 -4.07
C MET A 1 -52.91 -16.02 -5.55
N SER A 2 -53.60 -16.74 -6.44
CA SER A 2 -53.24 -16.98 -7.86
C SER A 2 -51.92 -17.78 -7.98
N THR A 3 -51.84 -19.03 -8.49
CA THR A 3 -52.42 -19.70 -9.69
C THR A 3 -51.75 -19.20 -10.98
N ALA A 4 -51.19 -20.00 -11.90
CA ALA A 4 -51.21 -21.45 -12.20
C ALA A 4 -49.75 -22.02 -12.38
N MET A 5 -49.39 -23.28 -12.05
CA MET A 5 -49.75 -24.61 -12.60
C MET A 5 -49.15 -24.95 -13.99
N HIS A 6 -48.07 -25.77 -14.02
CA HIS A 6 -47.60 -26.77 -15.02
C HIS A 6 -46.09 -27.10 -14.78
N GLY A 7 -45.53 -28.30 -15.02
CA GLY A 7 -46.18 -29.51 -15.55
C GLY A 7 -45.36 -30.82 -15.80
N PHE A 8 -44.07 -30.97 -15.44
CA PHE A 8 -43.23 -32.21 -15.65
C PHE A 8 -43.04 -32.64 -17.15
N PRO A 9 -42.31 -33.74 -17.53
CA PRO A 9 -41.41 -34.67 -16.81
C PRO A 9 -39.99 -34.81 -17.45
N LEU A 10 -39.27 -35.91 -17.16
CA LEU A 10 -37.90 -36.25 -17.62
C LEU A 10 -37.85 -37.15 -18.87
N SER A 11 -36.74 -37.06 -19.64
CA SER A 11 -36.07 -38.15 -20.40
C SER A 11 -34.71 -37.63 -20.89
N THR A 12 -33.51 -38.16 -20.56
CA THR A 12 -32.89 -39.48 -20.81
C THR A 12 -32.50 -39.78 -22.27
N ASP A 13 -31.24 -40.23 -22.42
CA ASP A 13 -30.65 -41.13 -23.42
C ASP A 13 -30.13 -40.67 -24.81
N THR A 14 -28.96 -41.27 -25.15
CA THR A 14 -28.33 -41.51 -26.48
C THR A 14 -27.81 -40.32 -27.31
N ALA A 15 -26.85 -40.49 -28.25
CA ALA A 15 -25.68 -41.40 -28.32
C ALA A 15 -24.74 -41.02 -29.51
N ALA A 16 -23.43 -41.28 -29.34
CA ALA A 16 -22.40 -41.73 -30.31
C ALA A 16 -22.23 -41.15 -31.75
N ALA A 17 -20.99 -41.28 -32.26
CA ALA A 17 -20.54 -41.16 -33.68
C ALA A 17 -20.60 -39.74 -34.32
N ALA A 18 -19.85 -39.36 -35.37
CA ALA A 18 -18.62 -39.82 -36.08
C ALA A 18 -18.36 -38.80 -37.25
N ALA A 19 -17.23 -38.70 -37.97
CA ALA A 19 -15.80 -39.03 -37.80
C ALA A 19 -14.97 -38.46 -39.00
N ALA A 20 -13.62 -38.61 -38.94
CA ALA A 20 -12.65 -38.53 -40.06
C ALA A 20 -12.38 -37.15 -40.75
N ALA A 21 -11.20 -36.83 -41.31
CA ALA A 21 -9.87 -37.49 -41.45
C ALA A 21 -8.76 -36.40 -41.25
N ALA A 22 -7.43 -36.56 -41.39
CA ALA A 22 -6.45 -37.60 -41.83
C ALA A 22 -5.15 -37.43 -40.96
N ALA A 23 -4.05 -38.20 -40.94
CA ALA A 23 -3.27 -39.04 -41.88
C ALA A 23 -2.53 -38.23 -42.99
N ALA A 24 -1.23 -38.43 -43.31
CA ALA A 24 -0.17 -39.36 -42.86
C ALA A 24 1.23 -38.63 -42.82
N ALA A 25 2.42 -39.19 -42.56
CA ALA A 25 2.95 -40.58 -42.49
C ALA A 25 4.21 -40.63 -41.55
N SER A 26 4.52 -41.73 -40.83
CA SER A 26 5.35 -42.93 -41.21
C SER A 26 6.88 -42.70 -41.30
N ALA A 27 7.82 -43.55 -40.83
CA ALA A 27 7.84 -44.68 -39.86
C ALA A 27 9.32 -45.16 -39.62
N ALA A 28 9.51 -46.20 -38.79
CA ALA A 28 10.75 -47.02 -38.58
C ALA A 28 11.88 -46.40 -37.71
N THR A 29 12.76 -47.14 -37.00
CA THR A 29 12.98 -48.62 -36.93
C THR A 29 13.52 -49.10 -35.55
N THR A 30 13.02 -50.27 -35.09
CA THR A 30 13.61 -51.30 -34.19
C THR A 30 14.65 -51.02 -33.07
N ASN A 31 14.33 -51.59 -31.89
CA ASN A 31 15.17 -52.40 -30.99
C ASN A 31 16.58 -51.94 -30.56
N ASN A 32 16.77 -51.83 -29.23
CA ASN A 32 17.54 -52.88 -28.54
C ASN A 32 17.12 -53.05 -27.07
N THR A 33 17.35 -54.23 -26.49
CA THR A 33 16.94 -54.59 -25.10
C THR A 33 18.12 -55.00 -24.25
N HIS A 34 18.20 -54.57 -22.98
CA HIS A 34 18.89 -55.34 -21.95
C HIS A 34 18.28 -55.15 -20.54
N LYS A 35 18.37 -56.20 -19.73
CA LYS A 35 17.97 -56.29 -18.31
C LYS A 35 19.09 -55.68 -17.42
N SER A 36 18.98 -55.42 -16.10
CA SER A 36 18.11 -56.04 -15.08
C SER A 36 17.95 -55.17 -13.80
N SER A 37 16.95 -55.55 -12.98
CA SER A 37 16.86 -55.53 -11.49
C SER A 37 18.15 -55.34 -10.64
N SER A 38 18.12 -54.89 -9.37
CA SER A 38 17.06 -54.33 -8.47
C SER A 38 17.67 -53.89 -7.10
N THR A 39 16.88 -53.28 -6.20
CA THR A 39 16.93 -53.35 -4.68
C THR A 39 18.28 -53.41 -3.93
N GLY A 40 18.58 -52.64 -2.87
CA GLY A 40 17.83 -51.64 -2.07
C GLY A 40 18.12 -51.78 -0.54
N SER A 41 18.17 -50.67 0.22
CA SER A 41 18.27 -50.61 1.71
C SER A 41 19.57 -51.18 2.38
N THR A 42 20.07 -50.80 3.57
CA THR A 42 19.67 -49.80 4.61
C THR A 42 20.86 -49.40 5.55
N ALA A 43 20.86 -48.14 6.01
CA ALA A 43 21.23 -47.62 7.36
C ALA A 43 22.43 -48.15 8.23
N SER A 44 23.44 -47.26 8.41
CA SER A 44 24.08 -46.78 9.68
C SER A 44 24.62 -47.70 10.80
N SER A 45 25.86 -47.46 11.27
CA SER A 45 26.22 -46.76 12.56
C SER A 45 27.58 -47.18 13.21
N PHE A 46 28.09 -46.35 14.14
CA PHE A 46 29.25 -46.49 15.07
C PHE A 46 30.68 -46.50 14.44
N GLU A 47 31.65 -45.62 14.81
CA GLU A 47 32.37 -45.34 16.09
C GLU A 47 33.52 -46.34 16.41
N ASN A 48 34.70 -46.00 17.00
CA ASN A 48 35.21 -44.78 17.65
C ASN A 48 36.77 -44.71 17.75
N LYS A 49 37.36 -43.55 18.15
CA LYS A 49 38.68 -43.33 18.87
C LYS A 49 40.04 -43.74 18.20
N THR A 50 40.98 -42.82 17.85
CA THR A 50 42.02 -42.04 18.63
C THR A 50 43.23 -42.83 19.20
N ALA A 51 44.45 -42.30 19.44
CA ALA A 51 45.28 -41.16 18.93
C ALA A 51 46.59 -41.02 19.77
N HIS A 52 47.73 -40.56 19.20
CA HIS A 52 49.02 -40.14 19.87
C HIS A 52 49.98 -39.55 18.78
N ILE A 53 51.13 -38.86 18.98
CA ILE A 53 51.73 -37.92 19.98
C ILE A 53 52.88 -37.16 19.22
N ARG A 54 53.02 -35.82 19.20
CA ARG A 54 53.75 -34.87 20.12
C ARG A 54 55.29 -35.10 20.27
N THR A 55 56.21 -34.29 19.69
CA THR A 55 56.77 -32.94 20.09
C THR A 55 58.28 -33.01 20.50
N PRO A 56 59.12 -31.92 20.54
CA PRO A 56 59.03 -30.55 19.96
C PRO A 56 60.38 -30.08 19.22
N PRO A 57 61.03 -28.88 19.40
CA PRO A 57 61.65 -28.09 18.29
C PRO A 57 63.20 -27.85 18.57
N PRO A 58 63.92 -26.68 18.40
CA PRO A 58 63.63 -25.34 17.80
C PRO A 58 64.78 -24.54 17.07
N GLN A 59 64.39 -23.38 16.51
CA GLN A 59 65.12 -22.07 16.44
C GLN A 59 66.26 -21.77 15.42
N HIS A 60 66.58 -20.46 15.37
CA HIS A 60 67.46 -19.65 14.49
C HIS A 60 68.96 -20.08 14.51
N GLY A 61 69.87 -19.61 13.64
CA GLY A 61 69.79 -18.68 12.48
C GLY A 61 71.05 -17.78 12.36
N VAL A 62 71.30 -17.23 11.15
CA VAL A 62 72.34 -16.22 10.81
C VAL A 62 73.83 -16.64 10.91
N HIS A 63 74.55 -16.69 9.77
CA HIS A 63 75.75 -15.85 9.46
C HIS A 63 76.34 -16.14 8.06
N THR A 64 77.38 -15.39 7.68
CA THR A 64 77.82 -15.15 6.29
C THR A 64 79.30 -15.47 6.03
N SER A 65 79.62 -16.24 4.98
CA SER A 65 80.90 -16.15 4.25
C SER A 65 80.91 -16.93 2.92
N SER A 66 81.82 -16.52 2.03
CA SER A 66 82.29 -17.22 0.82
C SER A 66 83.85 -17.13 0.87
N PRO A 67 84.68 -17.94 0.16
CA PRO A 67 84.68 -18.00 -1.32
C PRO A 67 85.21 -19.29 -2.01
N HIS A 68 85.13 -19.31 -3.36
CA HIS A 68 85.89 -20.11 -4.36
C HIS A 68 85.82 -21.67 -4.32
N GLY A 69 85.80 -22.38 -5.47
CA GLY A 69 85.80 -21.93 -6.87
C GLY A 69 85.85 -23.09 -7.91
N ILE A 70 86.36 -22.79 -9.12
CA ILE A 70 86.62 -23.69 -10.28
C ILE A 70 85.43 -24.01 -11.22
N CYS A 71 85.25 -23.10 -12.18
CA CYS A 71 85.05 -23.28 -13.64
C CYS A 71 84.62 -24.65 -14.23
N HIS A 72 83.52 -24.62 -15.01
CA HIS A 72 83.39 -25.35 -16.30
C HIS A 72 82.60 -24.48 -17.31
N GLN A 73 82.77 -24.73 -18.62
CA GLN A 73 82.28 -23.89 -19.73
C GLN A 73 80.84 -24.23 -20.22
N PRO A 74 80.18 -23.37 -21.04
CA PRO A 74 78.73 -23.16 -20.95
C PRO A 74 77.86 -23.93 -21.98
N PRO A 75 76.56 -24.13 -21.70
CA PRO A 75 75.57 -24.63 -22.65
C PRO A 75 74.95 -23.51 -23.51
N VAL A 76 74.84 -23.73 -24.82
CA VAL A 76 74.18 -22.81 -25.77
C VAL A 76 72.67 -23.03 -25.77
N LEU A 77 71.95 -22.45 -24.80
CA LEU A 77 70.47 -22.50 -24.74
C LEU A 77 69.78 -21.28 -24.11
N THR A 78 70.52 -20.36 -23.49
CA THR A 78 69.94 -19.23 -22.72
C THR A 78 69.52 -18.01 -23.56
N GLN A 79 70.05 -17.83 -24.78
CA GLN A 79 69.75 -16.65 -25.60
C GLN A 79 68.28 -16.60 -26.07
N GLN A 80 67.69 -17.72 -26.49
CA GLN A 80 66.28 -17.74 -26.94
C GLN A 80 65.31 -17.47 -25.79
N GLN A 81 65.56 -18.00 -24.59
CA GLN A 81 64.72 -17.73 -23.43
C GLN A 81 64.80 -16.27 -22.98
N HIS A 82 65.99 -15.66 -22.93
CA HIS A 82 66.12 -14.23 -22.64
C HIS A 82 65.40 -13.36 -23.67
N HIS A 83 65.52 -13.67 -24.97
CA HIS A 83 64.87 -12.88 -26.00
C HIS A 83 63.34 -13.00 -25.93
N HIS A 84 62.81 -14.21 -25.68
CA HIS A 84 61.36 -14.41 -25.52
C HIS A 84 60.82 -13.74 -24.24
N GLN A 85 61.54 -13.80 -23.12
CA GLN A 85 61.14 -13.13 -21.87
C GLN A 85 61.18 -11.60 -22.00
N GLN A 86 62.19 -11.06 -22.68
CA GLN A 86 62.29 -9.63 -22.99
C GLN A 86 61.18 -9.18 -23.95
N GLN A 87 60.81 -10.01 -24.93
CA GLN A 87 59.71 -9.75 -25.86
C GLN A 87 58.33 -9.80 -25.16
N GLN A 88 58.10 -10.74 -24.24
CA GLN A 88 56.90 -10.75 -23.39
C GLN A 88 56.81 -9.52 -22.48
N GLN A 89 57.93 -9.12 -21.85
CA GLN A 89 57.97 -7.93 -21.00
C GLN A 89 57.73 -6.64 -21.81
N GLN A 90 58.22 -6.58 -23.06
CA GLN A 90 57.96 -5.48 -23.99
C GLN A 90 56.49 -5.46 -24.46
N GLN A 91 55.85 -6.62 -24.68
CA GLN A 91 54.41 -6.71 -24.93
C GLN A 91 53.56 -6.28 -23.72
N GLN A 92 53.94 -6.64 -22.50
CA GLN A 92 53.25 -6.18 -21.28
C GLN A 92 53.38 -4.66 -21.10
N LEU A 93 54.55 -4.08 -21.38
CA LEU A 93 54.74 -2.63 -21.40
C LEU A 93 53.87 -1.95 -22.48
N GLN A 94 53.77 -2.53 -23.68
CA GLN A 94 52.86 -2.02 -24.72
C GLN A 94 51.39 -2.13 -24.32
N GLN A 95 50.96 -3.23 -23.67
CA GLN A 95 49.59 -3.35 -23.15
C GLN A 95 49.30 -2.36 -22.03
N GLN A 96 50.24 -2.11 -21.10
CA GLN A 96 50.07 -1.07 -20.07
C GLN A 96 50.03 0.33 -20.68
N GLN A 97 50.88 0.65 -21.66
CA GLN A 97 50.82 1.93 -22.38
C GLN A 97 49.50 2.08 -23.16
N HIS A 98 48.99 1.00 -23.76
CA HIS A 98 47.72 1.04 -24.47
C HIS A 98 46.52 1.17 -23.51
N GLN A 99 46.55 0.52 -22.34
CA GLN A 99 45.56 0.75 -21.27
C GLN A 99 45.65 2.18 -20.70
N GLN A 100 46.85 2.74 -20.51
CA GLN A 100 47.00 4.13 -20.11
C GLN A 100 46.51 5.10 -21.21
N GLN A 101 46.76 4.83 -22.48
CA GLN A 101 46.18 5.63 -23.58
C GLN A 101 44.65 5.51 -23.62
N GLN A 102 44.08 4.32 -23.44
CA GLN A 102 42.63 4.15 -23.38
C GLN A 102 42.03 4.85 -22.15
N GLN A 103 42.67 4.77 -20.96
CA GLN A 103 42.24 5.53 -19.77
C GLN A 103 42.38 7.04 -19.96
N GLN A 104 43.46 7.52 -20.56
CA GLN A 104 43.63 8.94 -20.90
C GLN A 104 42.59 9.39 -21.93
N GLN A 105 42.29 8.60 -22.97
CA GLN A 105 41.21 8.89 -23.91
C GLN A 105 39.84 8.87 -23.22
N HIS A 106 39.58 7.95 -22.30
CA HIS A 106 38.32 7.91 -21.56
C HIS A 106 38.18 9.11 -20.60
N GLN A 107 39.27 9.51 -19.94
CA GLN A 107 39.31 10.76 -19.16
C GLN A 107 39.15 11.98 -20.06
N HIS A 108 39.80 12.03 -21.23
CA HIS A 108 39.66 13.16 -22.16
C HIS A 108 38.25 13.24 -22.77
N HIS A 109 37.59 12.10 -22.97
CA HIS A 109 36.20 12.01 -23.41
C HIS A 109 35.22 12.42 -22.29
N GLN A 110 35.43 11.97 -21.04
CA GLN A 110 34.68 12.46 -19.88
C GLN A 110 34.87 13.97 -19.67
N HIS A 111 36.10 14.48 -19.79
CA HIS A 111 36.41 15.90 -19.63
C HIS A 111 35.88 16.74 -20.81
N SER A 112 35.74 16.15 -22.00
CA SER A 112 35.07 16.76 -23.16
C SER A 112 33.56 16.83 -22.96
N LEU A 113 32.91 15.73 -22.54
CA LEU A 113 31.50 15.69 -22.16
C LEU A 113 31.19 16.68 -21.01
N GLN A 114 32.09 16.81 -20.04
CA GLN A 114 31.97 17.75 -18.93
C GLN A 114 32.21 19.22 -19.34
N MET A 115 32.98 19.47 -20.40
CA MET A 115 33.09 20.80 -21.03
C MET A 115 31.86 21.13 -21.92
N GLN A 116 31.29 20.15 -22.62
CA GLN A 116 30.02 20.32 -23.36
C GLN A 116 28.81 20.47 -22.43
N GLN A 117 28.92 20.11 -21.15
CA GLN A 117 27.93 20.43 -20.11
C GLN A 117 28.16 21.81 -19.43
N ARG A 118 28.86 22.75 -20.07
CA ARG A 118 28.85 24.17 -19.66
C ARG A 118 27.49 24.82 -19.89
N SER A 119 26.58 24.59 -18.94
CA SER A 119 25.31 25.28 -18.67
C SER A 119 24.77 26.19 -19.78
N VAL A 120 23.68 25.77 -20.44
CA VAL A 120 22.71 26.73 -20.97
C VAL A 120 22.21 27.56 -19.79
N LYS A 121 22.73 28.79 -19.65
CA LYS A 121 22.31 29.71 -18.59
C LYS A 121 20.84 30.04 -18.84
N ARG A 122 19.95 29.48 -18.01
CA ARG A 122 18.51 29.78 -18.06
C ARG A 122 18.32 31.30 -18.10
N PRO A 123 17.49 31.85 -19.02
CA PRO A 123 17.22 33.28 -19.09
C PRO A 123 16.85 33.81 -17.70
N ARG A 124 17.51 34.87 -17.24
CA ARG A 124 17.31 35.36 -15.87
C ARG A 124 15.92 36.02 -15.82
N PRO A 125 14.95 35.50 -15.04
CA PRO A 125 13.54 35.89 -15.18
C PRO A 125 13.33 37.38 -14.95
N VAL A 126 12.63 38.03 -15.89
CA VAL A 126 12.61 39.49 -16.01
C VAL A 126 11.58 40.10 -15.06
N LYS A 127 12.06 40.53 -13.90
CA LYS A 127 11.24 41.07 -12.79
C LYS A 127 10.72 42.51 -13.04
N SER A 128 10.45 42.92 -14.28
CA SER A 128 9.90 44.24 -14.61
C SER A 128 8.77 44.11 -15.62
N CYS A 129 7.76 44.98 -15.52
CA CYS A 129 6.62 44.93 -16.44
C CYS A 129 7.05 45.29 -17.86
N THR A 130 6.31 44.77 -18.84
CA THR A 130 6.57 44.91 -20.27
C THR A 130 6.69 46.36 -20.72
N GLU A 131 5.78 47.25 -20.29
CA GLU A 131 5.83 48.68 -20.64
C GLU A 131 7.03 49.42 -20.04
N CYS A 132 7.40 49.18 -18.78
CA CYS A 132 8.63 49.76 -18.22
C CYS A 132 9.88 49.23 -18.92
N ARG A 133 9.94 47.92 -19.25
CA ARG A 133 11.04 47.31 -20.02
C ARG A 133 11.16 47.95 -21.40
N LYS A 134 10.06 48.02 -22.16
CA LYS A 134 9.98 48.60 -23.51
C LYS A 134 10.42 50.06 -23.56
N ARG A 135 10.14 50.83 -22.50
CA ARG A 135 10.49 52.26 -22.37
C ARG A 135 11.77 52.52 -21.57
N LYS A 136 12.50 51.47 -21.16
CA LYS A 136 13.71 51.53 -20.30
C LYS A 136 13.50 52.33 -18.99
N LEU A 137 12.28 52.33 -18.44
CA LEU A 137 11.92 53.01 -17.19
C LEU A 137 12.10 52.11 -15.97
N LYS A 138 12.39 52.70 -14.81
CA LYS A 138 12.42 51.99 -13.52
C LYS A 138 11.03 51.41 -13.20
N CYS A 139 11.00 50.17 -12.72
CA CYS A 139 9.77 49.46 -12.34
C CYS A 139 9.87 49.04 -10.87
N ASP A 140 8.88 49.46 -10.09
CA ASP A 140 8.68 49.23 -8.65
C ASP A 140 8.03 47.86 -8.33
N ARG A 141 7.58 47.12 -9.35
CA ARG A 141 7.15 45.71 -9.29
C ARG A 141 5.83 45.41 -8.55
N GLN A 142 5.06 46.43 -8.20
CA GLN A 142 3.70 46.25 -7.68
C GLN A 142 2.74 45.72 -8.76
N LEU A 143 1.65 45.06 -8.33
CA LEU A 143 0.63 44.52 -9.24
C LEU A 143 -0.22 45.69 -9.78
N SER A 144 0.03 46.04 -11.04
CA SER A 144 0.03 47.42 -11.52
C SER A 144 1.11 48.27 -10.82
N CYS A 145 2.15 48.66 -11.57
CA CYS A 145 3.30 49.36 -11.00
C CYS A 145 3.13 50.88 -11.06
N SER A 146 3.65 51.60 -10.07
CA SER A 146 3.54 53.05 -9.86
C SER A 146 3.78 53.86 -11.14
N GLN A 147 4.81 53.50 -11.92
CA GLN A 147 5.16 54.23 -13.14
C GLN A 147 4.17 54.01 -14.30
N CYS A 148 3.53 52.84 -14.37
CA CYS A 148 2.45 52.58 -15.33
C CYS A 148 1.14 53.24 -14.87
N GLN A 149 0.81 53.16 -13.58
CA GLN A 149 -0.35 53.81 -12.99
C GLN A 149 -0.32 55.33 -13.19
N LYS A 150 0.78 56.00 -12.82
CA LYS A 150 0.97 57.45 -13.01
C LYS A 150 0.98 57.91 -14.49
N SER A 151 1.20 56.99 -15.43
CA SER A 151 1.13 57.28 -16.87
C SER A 151 -0.12 56.73 -17.56
N SER A 152 -1.10 56.22 -16.79
CA SER A 152 -2.34 55.60 -17.27
C SER A 152 -2.12 54.49 -18.31
N ARG A 153 -1.13 53.62 -18.08
CA ARG A 153 -0.74 52.52 -18.98
C ARG A 153 -1.10 51.15 -18.40
N ILE A 154 -1.58 50.27 -19.27
CA ILE A 154 -1.93 48.88 -18.93
C ILE A 154 -0.65 48.13 -18.54
N CYS A 155 -0.45 47.95 -17.24
CA CYS A 155 0.71 47.26 -16.69
C CYS A 155 0.55 45.74 -16.85
N ARG A 156 1.47 45.08 -17.57
CA ARG A 156 1.48 43.61 -17.73
C ARG A 156 2.87 43.04 -17.46
N TYR A 157 2.92 41.89 -16.81
CA TYR A 157 4.10 41.04 -16.67
C TYR A 157 3.95 39.85 -17.63
N ALA A 158 5.04 39.41 -18.25
CA ALA A 158 5.02 38.24 -19.11
C ALA A 158 5.02 36.96 -18.24
N ALA A 159 4.26 35.94 -18.66
CA ALA A 159 4.30 34.63 -18.02
C ALA A 159 5.58 33.85 -18.41
N ASP A 160 6.00 32.91 -17.57
CA ASP A 160 7.30 32.21 -17.71
C ASP A 160 7.45 31.30 -18.95
N HIS A 161 6.43 31.20 -19.81
CA HIS A 161 6.44 30.44 -21.07
C HIS A 161 6.34 31.30 -22.35
N ASP A 162 6.33 32.64 -22.23
CA ASP A 162 6.26 33.54 -23.38
C ASP A 162 7.63 33.71 -24.06
N PRO A 163 7.82 33.32 -25.34
CA PRO A 163 9.13 33.35 -26.01
C PRO A 163 9.75 34.76 -26.14
N ALA A 164 8.97 35.83 -25.96
CA ALA A 164 9.44 37.21 -25.90
C ALA A 164 10.39 37.52 -24.71
N ASN A 165 10.67 36.55 -23.83
CA ASN A 165 11.62 36.69 -22.72
C ASN A 165 13.09 36.38 -23.04
N LEU A 166 13.41 35.82 -24.21
CA LEU A 166 14.80 35.63 -24.62
C LEU A 166 15.49 36.98 -24.90
N SER A 167 16.73 37.12 -24.45
CA SER A 167 17.54 38.32 -24.66
C SER A 167 18.38 38.21 -25.92
N ASP A 168 18.21 39.20 -26.79
CA ASP A 168 19.03 39.46 -27.99
C ASP A 168 20.55 39.42 -27.68
N VAL A 169 21.30 38.69 -28.51
CA VAL A 169 22.77 38.61 -28.53
C VAL A 169 23.16 38.44 -30.00
N SER A 170 23.99 39.36 -30.49
CA SER A 170 24.34 39.49 -31.91
C SER A 170 25.59 38.67 -32.31
N ASP A 171 26.02 38.91 -33.55
CA ASP A 171 27.35 38.57 -34.12
C ASP A 171 27.54 37.13 -34.63
N THR A 172 26.85 36.80 -35.73
CA THR A 172 27.53 36.30 -36.95
C THR A 172 26.62 36.41 -38.18
N GLU A 173 27.17 36.93 -39.30
CA GLU A 173 26.43 37.14 -40.56
C GLU A 173 26.17 35.81 -41.33
N PRO A 174 25.06 35.70 -42.07
CA PRO A 174 24.72 34.51 -42.86
C PRO A 174 25.31 34.55 -44.29
N VAL A 175 25.38 33.38 -44.92
CA VAL A 175 25.50 33.27 -46.39
C VAL A 175 24.11 32.95 -46.96
N ASP A 176 23.66 33.80 -47.87
CA ASP A 176 22.30 33.82 -48.41
C ASP A 176 22.14 32.85 -49.61
N THR A 177 20.91 32.34 -49.82
CA THR A 177 20.38 32.12 -51.19
C THR A 177 18.87 31.81 -51.17
N ASN A 178 18.17 32.35 -52.18
CA ASN A 178 16.83 31.96 -52.65
C ASN A 178 15.59 32.32 -51.78
N ARG A 179 15.24 33.62 -51.82
CA ARG A 179 13.84 34.08 -52.01
C ARG A 179 13.32 33.72 -53.44
N PRO A 180 12.04 33.91 -53.84
CA PRO A 180 10.94 34.76 -53.30
C PRO A 180 9.63 33.94 -53.05
N THR A 181 8.38 34.45 -52.86
CA THR A 181 7.78 35.79 -53.05
C THR A 181 6.62 36.10 -52.09
N LYS A 182 6.58 37.38 -51.68
CA LYS A 182 5.46 38.16 -51.12
C LYS A 182 4.08 37.96 -51.80
N ARG A 183 3.00 38.08 -51.00
CA ARG A 183 1.96 39.16 -50.95
C ARG A 183 1.05 38.85 -49.73
N SER A 184 0.67 39.73 -48.77
CA SER A 184 0.11 41.10 -48.76
C SER A 184 -1.32 41.16 -49.34
N CYS A 185 -2.34 41.84 -48.79
CA CYS A 185 -2.51 42.84 -47.70
C CYS A 185 -4.02 43.24 -47.65
N PRO A 186 -4.52 44.29 -46.92
CA PRO A 186 -4.20 44.84 -45.59
C PRO A 186 -5.52 44.99 -44.72
N PRO A 187 -5.96 46.11 -44.05
CA PRO A 187 -6.72 45.97 -42.78
C PRO A 187 -8.01 46.82 -42.55
N GLY A 188 -8.70 46.60 -41.42
CA GLY A 188 -9.05 47.72 -40.51
C GLY A 188 -10.51 48.11 -40.23
N THR A 189 -10.64 49.00 -39.22
CA THR A 189 -11.75 49.93 -38.90
C THR A 189 -13.14 49.40 -38.49
N SER A 190 -13.27 49.13 -37.18
CA SER A 190 -14.16 49.84 -36.21
C SER A 190 -15.70 49.89 -36.32
N SER A 191 -16.30 49.76 -35.12
CA SER A 191 -17.52 50.43 -34.57
C SER A 191 -18.86 49.66 -34.48
N VAL A 192 -19.28 49.51 -33.21
CA VAL A 192 -20.62 49.69 -32.62
C VAL A 192 -21.85 49.68 -33.55
N GLY A 193 -22.84 48.82 -33.27
CA GLY A 193 -24.22 49.02 -33.76
C GLY A 193 -25.18 47.83 -33.58
N ASN A 194 -26.26 48.07 -32.84
CA ASN A 194 -27.42 47.22 -32.53
C ASN A 194 -28.00 46.33 -33.67
N ALA A 195 -28.68 45.25 -33.26
CA ALA A 195 -29.74 44.57 -34.03
C ALA A 195 -31.03 45.45 -34.07
N PRO A 196 -32.08 45.20 -34.91
CA PRO A 196 -32.85 43.94 -34.87
C PRO A 196 -33.51 43.44 -36.20
N ASN A 197 -34.10 42.23 -36.11
CA ASN A 197 -35.30 41.67 -36.76
C ASN A 197 -35.61 41.87 -38.27
N GLY A 198 -36.09 40.78 -38.91
CA GLY A 198 -36.76 40.82 -40.22
C GLY A 198 -37.01 39.43 -40.84
N ASP A 199 -38.19 38.85 -40.60
CA ASP A 199 -38.71 37.63 -41.25
C ASP A 199 -38.97 37.88 -42.77
N THR A 200 -39.16 36.90 -43.68
CA THR A 200 -40.07 35.74 -43.59
C THR A 200 -39.84 34.68 -44.70
N ALA A 201 -40.02 33.40 -44.35
CA ALA A 201 -40.39 32.21 -45.15
C ALA A 201 -40.07 32.05 -46.67
N SER A 202 -39.44 30.92 -47.01
CA SER A 202 -40.04 29.86 -47.88
C SER A 202 -39.30 28.50 -47.73
N THR A 203 -39.99 27.40 -48.00
CA THR A 203 -39.63 25.99 -47.65
C THR A 203 -39.70 25.07 -48.92
N PRO A 204 -39.36 23.74 -48.94
CA PRO A 204 -39.42 22.76 -47.84
C PRO A 204 -38.40 21.58 -47.72
N ALA A 205 -38.40 20.99 -46.51
CA ALA A 205 -38.27 19.54 -46.16
C ALA A 205 -36.98 18.72 -46.37
N LYS A 206 -36.42 18.20 -45.25
CA LYS A 206 -36.61 16.78 -44.83
C LYS A 206 -36.10 16.45 -43.39
N ASN A 207 -36.74 15.43 -42.79
CA ASN A 207 -36.33 14.56 -41.66
C ASN A 207 -36.11 15.13 -40.22
N GLY A 208 -36.93 14.63 -39.27
CA GLY A 208 -36.40 13.85 -38.12
C GLY A 208 -36.54 14.40 -36.68
N GLY A 209 -37.33 13.72 -35.84
CA GLY A 209 -37.15 13.68 -34.37
C GLY A 209 -37.98 14.67 -33.52
N SER A 210 -38.44 14.22 -32.36
CA SER A 210 -39.15 15.01 -31.33
C SER A 210 -39.27 14.19 -30.02
N PRO A 211 -39.42 14.78 -28.81
CA PRO A 211 -39.29 16.19 -28.45
C PRO A 211 -38.02 16.50 -27.63
N GLY A 212 -37.44 17.69 -27.80
CA GLY A 212 -36.36 18.19 -26.95
C GLY A 212 -36.89 18.89 -25.69
N LEU A 213 -36.19 18.74 -24.57
CA LEU A 213 -36.41 19.56 -23.36
C LEU A 213 -36.08 21.04 -23.64
N PRO A 214 -36.60 22.00 -22.84
CA PRO A 214 -36.34 23.42 -23.07
C PRO A 214 -34.85 23.73 -23.03
N VAL A 215 -34.37 24.54 -23.97
CA VAL A 215 -32.95 24.95 -24.08
C VAL A 215 -32.42 25.58 -22.78
N LEU A 216 -33.30 26.19 -21.97
CA LEU A 216 -32.97 26.73 -20.65
C LEU A 216 -32.50 25.65 -19.65
N GLU A 217 -33.06 24.43 -19.73
CA GLU A 217 -32.72 23.29 -18.87
C GLU A 217 -31.39 22.65 -19.30
N GLU A 218 -31.10 22.58 -20.60
CA GLU A 218 -29.75 22.21 -21.07
C GLU A 218 -28.72 23.27 -20.64
N LEU A 219 -29.06 24.57 -20.72
CA LEU A 219 -28.17 25.63 -20.24
C LEU A 219 -27.94 25.57 -18.72
N THR A 220 -28.95 25.31 -17.88
CA THR A 220 -28.72 25.17 -16.43
C THR A 220 -27.93 23.90 -16.10
N LEU A 221 -28.22 22.75 -16.74
CA LEU A 221 -27.39 21.54 -16.61
C LEU A 221 -25.95 21.72 -17.09
N ARG A 222 -25.72 22.62 -18.06
CA ARG A 222 -24.39 22.96 -18.59
C ARG A 222 -23.67 24.00 -17.74
N MET A 223 -24.40 24.92 -17.10
CA MET A 223 -23.88 25.85 -16.09
C MET A 223 -23.47 25.10 -14.82
N ASP A 224 -24.34 24.27 -14.24
CA ASP A 224 -24.02 23.41 -13.09
C ASP A 224 -22.82 22.49 -13.39
N ARG A 225 -22.77 21.89 -14.59
CA ARG A 225 -21.60 21.10 -15.02
C ARG A 225 -20.32 21.96 -15.15
N LEU A 226 -20.42 23.23 -15.52
CA LEU A 226 -19.30 24.19 -15.58
C LEU A 226 -18.87 24.66 -14.18
N GLU A 227 -19.81 24.96 -13.29
CA GLU A 227 -19.57 25.36 -11.90
C GLU A 227 -18.86 24.24 -11.15
N ARG A 228 -19.31 22.98 -11.30
CA ARG A 228 -18.61 21.80 -10.78
C ARG A 228 -17.20 21.61 -11.37
N HIS A 229 -16.94 22.04 -12.61
CA HIS A 229 -15.58 22.07 -13.17
C HIS A 229 -14.73 23.25 -12.67
N MET A 230 -15.34 24.39 -12.33
CA MET A 230 -14.63 25.55 -11.77
C MET A 230 -14.30 25.37 -10.29
N GLN A 231 -15.17 24.74 -9.50
CA GLN A 231 -14.90 24.29 -8.13
C GLN A 231 -13.71 23.31 -8.07
N GLY A 232 -13.47 22.55 -9.14
CA GLY A 232 -12.31 21.65 -9.29
C GLY A 232 -10.96 22.36 -9.47
N ARG A 233 -10.93 23.69 -9.66
CA ARG A 233 -9.68 24.47 -9.67
C ARG A 233 -9.49 25.20 -8.34
N SER A 234 -8.39 24.89 -7.66
CA SER A 234 -7.98 25.57 -6.43
C SER A 234 -8.10 27.10 -6.58
N PRO A 235 -8.85 27.79 -5.71
CA PRO A 235 -8.93 29.24 -5.76
C PRO A 235 -7.53 29.85 -5.53
N ALA A 236 -7.21 30.87 -6.32
CA ALA A 236 -6.09 31.75 -5.98
C ALA A 236 -6.43 32.53 -4.70
N PRO A 237 -5.45 32.83 -3.83
CA PRO A 237 -5.71 33.52 -2.56
C PRO A 237 -6.15 34.97 -2.82
N THR A 238 -7.46 35.16 -2.85
CA THR A 238 -8.12 36.44 -3.10
C THR A 238 -9.29 36.56 -2.13
N ASP A 239 -9.30 37.66 -1.37
CA ASP A 239 -10.31 38.15 -0.43
C ASP A 239 -10.77 37.22 0.72
N LEU A 240 -10.34 37.61 1.94
CA LEU A 240 -10.65 36.99 3.23
C LEU A 240 -12.11 37.27 3.68
N SER A 241 -13.08 36.69 2.97
CA SER A 241 -14.50 36.80 3.33
C SER A 241 -14.90 35.81 4.44
N GLY A 242 -14.66 36.19 5.70
CA GLY A 242 -15.47 35.83 6.89
C GLY A 242 -15.61 34.36 7.36
N GLY A 243 -15.31 33.36 6.55
CA GLY A 243 -15.51 31.95 6.90
C GLY A 243 -14.60 31.48 8.06
N ARG A 244 -15.17 30.75 9.03
CA ARG A 244 -14.38 30.06 10.06
C ARG A 244 -13.42 29.08 9.36
N ILE A 245 -12.19 28.97 9.86
CA ILE A 245 -11.28 27.89 9.45
C ILE A 245 -11.78 26.61 10.13
N LEU A 246 -11.86 25.50 9.39
CA LEU A 246 -12.10 24.20 10.03
C LEU A 246 -10.84 23.78 10.79
N TYR A 247 -10.84 23.98 12.10
CA TYR A 247 -9.75 23.54 12.99
C TYR A 247 -9.82 22.02 13.18
N ALA A 248 -9.20 21.28 12.26
CA ALA A 248 -8.68 19.95 12.57
C ALA A 248 -7.62 20.09 13.68
N ALA A 249 -7.61 19.18 14.66
CA ALA A 249 -6.67 19.31 15.78
C ALA A 249 -5.23 18.95 15.32
N ASP A 250 -4.32 19.92 15.30
CA ASP A 250 -2.95 19.81 14.74
C ASP A 250 -2.22 18.50 15.07
N GLY A 251 -2.29 18.05 16.33
CA GLY A 251 -1.63 16.83 16.81
C GLY A 251 -2.17 15.52 16.22
N THR A 252 -3.32 15.53 15.53
CA THR A 252 -4.02 14.35 15.00
C THR A 252 -3.75 14.07 13.53
N VAL A 253 -3.40 15.11 12.74
CA VAL A 253 -3.44 15.02 11.27
C VAL A 253 -2.14 14.45 10.70
N ARG A 254 -1.00 14.97 11.18
CA ARG A 254 0.34 14.72 10.63
C ARG A 254 1.41 14.73 11.73
N GLY A 255 2.39 13.86 11.62
CA GLY A 255 3.58 13.84 12.47
C GLY A 255 4.85 13.65 11.65
N LEU A 256 5.92 14.36 12.01
CA LEU A 256 7.23 14.23 11.38
C LEU A 256 8.26 13.85 12.45
N SER A 257 8.81 12.64 12.36
CA SER A 257 10.02 12.31 13.14
C SER A 257 11.22 12.93 12.47
N VAL A 258 12.06 13.61 13.24
CA VAL A 258 13.29 14.27 12.78
C VAL A 258 14.46 13.77 13.63
N LYS A 259 15.52 13.28 13.00
CA LYS A 259 16.77 12.80 13.64
C LYS A 259 18.01 13.33 12.90
N GLN A 260 19.18 13.14 13.50
CA GLN A 260 20.48 13.61 12.99
C GLN A 260 20.45 15.10 12.59
N ASN A 261 20.07 15.97 13.54
CA ASN A 261 20.00 17.43 13.37
C ASN A 261 19.16 17.94 12.16
N GLY A 262 18.23 17.13 11.66
CA GLY A 262 17.39 17.45 10.50
C GLY A 262 17.63 16.56 9.27
N MET A 263 18.76 15.84 9.22
CA MET A 263 19.18 15.09 8.03
C MET A 263 18.32 13.84 7.74
N ILE A 264 17.73 13.23 8.77
CA ILE A 264 16.80 12.10 8.63
C ILE A 264 15.41 12.57 9.05
N THR A 265 14.44 12.48 8.14
CA THR A 265 13.03 12.74 8.44
C THR A 265 12.15 11.55 8.04
N ARG A 266 11.04 11.34 8.77
CA ARG A 266 10.01 10.37 8.38
C ARG A 266 8.62 10.90 8.69
N PHE A 267 7.77 10.90 7.66
CA PHE A 267 6.37 11.29 7.75
C PHE A 267 5.48 10.15 8.27
N PHE A 268 4.54 10.52 9.12
CA PHE A 268 3.44 9.70 9.63
C PHE A 268 2.15 10.51 9.51
N GLY A 269 1.10 9.96 8.91
CA GLY A 269 -0.22 10.60 8.93
C GLY A 269 -1.06 10.16 10.14
N GLN A 270 -2.29 10.68 10.18
CA GLN A 270 -3.36 10.28 11.11
C GLN A 270 -3.59 8.76 11.27
N HIS A 271 -3.27 7.94 10.25
CA HIS A 271 -3.25 6.47 10.34
C HIS A 271 -1.98 5.92 11.04
N SER A 272 -1.48 6.62 12.06
CA SER A 272 -0.32 6.18 12.84
C SER A 272 -0.66 6.16 14.32
N PRO A 273 -0.44 5.05 15.05
CA PRO A 273 -0.68 5.00 16.49
C PRO A 273 0.17 6.04 17.25
N ARG A 274 1.37 6.38 16.72
CA ARG A 274 2.21 7.48 17.22
C ARG A 274 1.54 8.86 17.12
N VAL A 275 0.74 9.10 16.08
CA VAL A 275 0.01 10.37 15.87
C VAL A 275 -1.28 10.37 16.70
N MET A 276 -2.04 9.28 16.68
CA MET A 276 -3.23 9.10 17.54
C MET A 276 -2.92 9.28 19.03
N LEU A 277 -1.75 8.84 19.51
CA LEU A 277 -1.32 9.00 20.91
C LEU A 277 -1.24 10.48 21.37
N ASN A 278 -1.25 11.47 20.47
CA ASN A 278 -1.28 12.88 20.84
C ASN A 278 -2.62 13.33 21.46
N VAL A 279 -3.74 12.64 21.24
CA VAL A 279 -5.02 12.98 21.92
C VAL A 279 -5.13 12.41 23.33
N PHE A 280 -4.20 11.53 23.72
CA PHE A 280 -4.15 10.86 25.01
C PHE A 280 -2.92 11.31 25.81
N PRO A 281 -2.87 12.56 26.30
CA PRO A 281 -1.69 13.11 26.95
C PRO A 281 -1.27 12.31 28.19
N GLU A 282 -2.21 11.68 28.91
CA GLU A 282 -1.95 10.83 30.08
C GLU A 282 -1.21 9.54 29.67
N ALA A 283 -1.72 8.80 28.69
CA ALA A 283 -1.03 7.63 28.13
C ALA A 283 0.32 8.01 27.52
N ARG A 284 0.42 9.17 26.86
CA ARG A 284 1.68 9.67 26.28
C ARG A 284 2.72 9.98 27.36
N ALA A 285 2.32 10.60 28.46
CA ALA A 285 3.21 10.90 29.61
C ALA A 285 3.65 9.62 30.33
N PHE A 286 2.75 8.64 30.47
CA PHE A 286 3.06 7.29 30.99
C PHE A 286 4.09 6.57 30.10
N LEU A 287 3.83 6.46 28.80
CA LEU A 287 4.68 5.77 27.82
C LEU A 287 6.02 6.49 27.53
N THR A 288 6.22 7.71 28.06
CA THR A 288 7.48 8.46 27.97
C THR A 288 8.19 8.62 29.33
N GLY A 289 7.70 7.96 30.39
CA GLY A 289 8.39 7.88 31.68
C GLY A 289 8.50 9.21 32.45
N GLN A 290 7.63 10.18 32.17
CA GLN A 290 7.81 11.56 32.64
C GLN A 290 7.64 11.75 34.16
N HIS A 291 6.95 10.83 34.87
CA HIS A 291 6.53 11.06 36.27
C HIS A 291 6.95 10.01 37.30
N GLN A 292 7.25 8.76 36.92
CA GLN A 292 7.71 7.70 37.85
C GLN A 292 8.56 6.70 37.06
N ARG A 293 9.85 6.61 37.39
CA ARG A 293 10.85 5.83 36.63
C ARG A 293 10.78 4.33 36.92
N ASN A 294 11.44 3.88 37.99
CA ASN A 294 11.83 2.49 38.23
C ASN A 294 10.79 1.40 37.84
N ALA A 295 9.55 1.50 38.34
CA ALA A 295 8.52 0.47 38.10
C ALA A 295 7.92 0.50 36.68
N VAL A 296 7.84 1.68 36.06
CA VAL A 296 7.37 1.82 34.67
C VAL A 296 8.50 1.44 33.71
N ASP A 297 9.74 1.84 34.00
CA ASP A 297 10.93 1.46 33.24
C ASP A 297 11.15 -0.06 33.22
N ASP A 298 10.85 -0.77 34.32
CA ASP A 298 10.84 -2.23 34.39
C ASP A 298 9.77 -2.86 33.48
N LEU A 299 8.53 -2.36 33.52
CA LEU A 299 7.45 -2.82 32.64
C LEU A 299 7.77 -2.58 31.17
N LEU A 300 8.19 -1.36 30.81
CA LEU A 300 8.53 -0.98 29.44
C LEU A 300 9.75 -1.76 28.92
N ARG A 301 10.79 -1.98 29.75
CA ARG A 301 11.93 -2.84 29.37
C ARG A 301 11.49 -4.26 29.04
N ASN A 302 10.58 -4.85 29.81
CA ASN A 302 10.09 -6.20 29.54
C ASN A 302 9.29 -6.29 28.22
N PHE A 303 8.45 -5.29 27.91
CA PHE A 303 7.83 -5.18 26.58
C PHE A 303 8.86 -4.96 25.46
N GLY A 304 9.94 -4.23 25.72
CA GLY A 304 11.04 -4.03 24.77
C GLY A 304 11.84 -5.31 24.47
N LEU A 305 12.13 -6.12 25.49
CA LEU A 305 12.76 -7.44 25.34
C LEU A 305 11.86 -8.39 24.52
N LEU A 306 10.56 -8.45 24.84
CA LEU A 306 9.57 -9.23 24.09
C LEU A 306 9.49 -8.77 22.63
N HIS A 307 9.37 -7.46 22.41
CA HIS A 307 9.29 -6.89 21.07
C HIS A 307 10.53 -7.22 20.24
N LYS A 308 11.73 -7.01 20.80
CA LYS A 308 12.98 -7.32 20.10
C LYS A 308 13.06 -8.80 19.73
N HIS A 309 12.76 -9.72 20.66
CA HIS A 309 12.79 -11.14 20.35
C HIS A 309 11.80 -11.53 19.23
N ARG A 310 10.56 -11.01 19.27
CA ARG A 310 9.54 -11.25 18.23
C ARG A 310 9.90 -10.57 16.89
N GLN A 311 10.61 -9.44 16.92
CA GLN A 311 11.17 -8.76 15.74
C GLN A 311 12.35 -9.55 15.15
N ASP A 312 13.24 -10.11 15.97
CA ASP A 312 14.36 -10.95 15.56
C ASP A 312 13.86 -12.26 14.92
N GLU A 313 12.85 -12.91 15.51
CA GLU A 313 12.16 -14.08 14.94
C GLU A 313 11.54 -13.76 13.58
N LEU A 314 10.80 -12.65 13.47
CA LEU A 314 10.22 -12.20 12.19
C LEU A 314 11.30 -11.86 11.16
N HIS A 315 12.38 -11.18 11.56
CA HIS A 315 13.48 -10.82 10.68
C HIS A 315 14.23 -12.05 10.16
N LEU A 316 14.39 -13.11 10.97
CA LEU A 316 14.91 -14.39 10.52
C LEU A 316 13.95 -15.07 9.54
N ALA A 317 12.66 -15.12 9.85
CA ALA A 317 11.62 -15.69 8.98
C ALA A 317 11.37 -14.89 7.68
N MET A 318 11.81 -13.63 7.62
CA MET A 318 11.76 -12.79 6.42
C MET A 318 13.04 -12.85 5.56
N LYS A 319 14.10 -13.58 5.96
CA LYS A 319 15.33 -13.69 5.16
C LYS A 319 15.11 -14.63 3.96
N PRO A 320 15.34 -14.16 2.71
CA PRO A 320 15.35 -15.06 1.56
C PRO A 320 16.43 -16.14 1.71
N ILE A 321 16.15 -17.35 1.23
CA ILE A 321 17.08 -18.48 1.33
C ILE A 321 18.21 -18.28 0.29
N THR A 322 19.38 -17.87 0.77
CA THR A 322 20.57 -17.49 0.00
C THR A 322 20.99 -18.52 -1.06
N VAL A 323 20.88 -19.82 -0.74
CA VAL A 323 21.15 -20.94 -1.68
C VAL A 323 20.36 -20.83 -3.00
N PHE A 324 19.17 -20.23 -2.98
CA PHE A 324 18.38 -19.97 -4.18
C PHE A 324 18.54 -18.54 -4.71
N VAL A 325 18.74 -17.54 -3.86
CA VAL A 325 18.83 -16.14 -4.32
C VAL A 325 20.19 -15.82 -4.94
N ASP A 326 21.28 -16.20 -4.27
CA ASP A 326 22.66 -15.82 -4.61
C ASP A 326 23.36 -16.81 -5.55
N SER A 327 22.69 -17.91 -5.92
CA SER A 327 23.22 -18.94 -6.82
C SER A 327 23.35 -18.45 -8.27
N MET A 328 24.45 -18.83 -8.92
CA MET A 328 24.76 -18.52 -10.33
C MET A 328 23.89 -19.30 -11.34
N MET A 329 23.01 -20.20 -10.89
CA MET A 329 22.08 -20.93 -11.76
C MET A 329 21.04 -19.97 -12.39
N PRO A 330 20.53 -20.22 -13.63
CA PRO A 330 19.52 -19.37 -14.25
C PRO A 330 18.26 -19.21 -13.38
N VAL A 331 17.75 -17.99 -13.22
CA VAL A 331 16.67 -17.66 -12.27
C VAL A 331 15.42 -18.52 -12.46
N GLN A 332 15.07 -18.88 -13.70
CA GLN A 332 13.95 -19.78 -14.01
C GLN A 332 14.13 -21.16 -13.35
N LYS A 333 15.35 -21.72 -13.38
CA LYS A 333 15.65 -22.99 -12.71
C LYS A 333 15.56 -22.83 -11.19
N ARG A 334 16.09 -21.74 -10.62
CA ARG A 334 16.02 -21.46 -9.18
C ARG A 334 14.57 -21.29 -8.69
N MET A 335 13.68 -20.77 -9.54
CA MET A 335 12.24 -20.70 -9.31
C MET A 335 11.55 -22.07 -9.36
N THR A 336 11.89 -22.93 -10.34
CA THR A 336 11.42 -24.32 -10.37
C THR A 336 11.94 -25.10 -9.16
N ASP A 337 13.20 -24.87 -8.77
CA ASP A 337 13.83 -25.56 -7.65
C ASP A 337 13.12 -25.28 -6.31
N ILE A 338 12.46 -24.13 -6.12
CA ILE A 338 11.68 -23.83 -4.90
C ILE A 338 10.19 -24.23 -4.98
N LEU A 339 9.71 -24.72 -6.12
CA LEU A 339 8.30 -25.04 -6.31
C LEU A 339 7.88 -26.23 -5.40
N PRO A 340 6.69 -26.18 -4.76
CA PRO A 340 6.14 -27.34 -4.06
C PRO A 340 5.78 -28.48 -5.02
N LYS A 341 5.39 -29.64 -4.47
CA LYS A 341 4.80 -30.70 -5.28
C LYS A 341 3.48 -30.24 -5.92
N LYS A 342 3.07 -30.89 -7.02
CA LYS A 342 1.86 -30.51 -7.76
C LYS A 342 0.61 -30.50 -6.88
N GLU A 343 0.44 -31.48 -5.99
CA GLU A 343 -0.77 -31.61 -5.15
C GLU A 343 -0.92 -30.43 -4.17
N ILE A 344 0.19 -29.85 -3.73
CA ILE A 344 0.24 -28.64 -2.89
C ILE A 344 -0.07 -27.41 -3.76
N CYS A 345 0.42 -27.39 -5.01
CA CYS A 345 0.15 -26.31 -5.96
C CYS A 345 -1.31 -26.28 -6.42
N ASP A 346 -1.92 -27.43 -6.73
CA ASP A 346 -3.32 -27.56 -7.15
C ASP A 346 -4.26 -26.94 -6.09
N ARG A 347 -3.97 -27.25 -4.83
CA ARG A 347 -4.69 -26.77 -3.64
C ARG A 347 -4.52 -25.25 -3.46
N LEU A 348 -3.27 -24.76 -3.43
CA LEU A 348 -2.95 -23.33 -3.27
C LEU A 348 -3.47 -22.47 -4.44
N VAL A 349 -3.46 -22.97 -5.68
CA VAL A 349 -4.04 -22.28 -6.85
C VAL A 349 -5.55 -22.12 -6.67
N THR A 350 -6.25 -23.19 -6.32
CA THR A 350 -7.69 -23.15 -6.04
C THR A 350 -8.02 -22.14 -4.93
N MET A 351 -7.25 -22.19 -3.84
CA MET A 351 -7.36 -21.28 -2.71
C MET A 351 -7.15 -19.80 -3.09
N TYR A 352 -6.22 -19.50 -4.00
CA TYR A 352 -6.03 -18.14 -4.53
C TYR A 352 -7.26 -17.64 -5.30
N PHE A 353 -7.85 -18.48 -6.15
CA PHE A 353 -9.05 -18.12 -6.92
C PHE A 353 -10.28 -17.92 -6.02
N ASP A 354 -10.41 -18.70 -4.94
CA ASP A 354 -11.51 -18.57 -3.96
C ASP A 354 -11.36 -17.43 -2.93
N THR A 355 -10.24 -16.70 -2.95
CA THR A 355 -9.99 -15.51 -2.12
C THR A 355 -9.49 -14.31 -2.92
N SER A 356 -8.18 -14.19 -3.13
CA SER A 356 -7.55 -12.94 -3.59
C SER A 356 -7.97 -12.51 -4.98
N GLU A 357 -8.15 -13.46 -5.90
CA GLU A 357 -8.60 -13.19 -7.27
C GLU A 357 -10.11 -12.87 -7.35
N SER A 358 -10.88 -13.02 -6.26
CA SER A 358 -12.25 -12.44 -6.17
C SER A 358 -12.25 -10.96 -5.78
N ILE A 359 -11.14 -10.46 -5.23
CA ILE A 359 -10.97 -9.08 -4.74
C ILE A 359 -10.22 -8.24 -5.79
N TYR A 360 -9.02 -8.68 -6.15
CA TYR A 360 -8.14 -8.03 -7.11
C TYR A 360 -8.09 -8.85 -8.39
N ARG A 361 -8.84 -8.42 -9.41
CA ARG A 361 -8.91 -9.13 -10.69
C ARG A 361 -7.63 -8.89 -11.49
N ILE A 362 -6.74 -9.88 -11.52
CA ILE A 362 -5.41 -9.80 -12.16
C ILE A 362 -5.31 -10.87 -13.24
N LEU A 363 -5.72 -12.10 -12.92
CA LEU A 363 -5.67 -13.26 -13.81
C LEU A 363 -7.07 -13.63 -14.30
N HIS A 364 -7.14 -14.30 -15.45
CA HIS A 364 -8.37 -14.89 -15.95
C HIS A 364 -8.34 -16.39 -15.69
N ALA A 365 -9.30 -16.88 -14.90
CA ALA A 365 -9.21 -18.21 -14.28
C ALA A 365 -9.00 -19.32 -15.32
N ARG A 366 -9.85 -19.37 -16.36
CA ARG A 366 -9.79 -20.42 -17.38
C ARG A 366 -8.42 -20.51 -18.05
N THR A 367 -7.91 -19.38 -18.56
CA THR A 367 -6.61 -19.33 -19.24
C THR A 367 -5.42 -19.59 -18.32
N PHE A 368 -5.54 -19.28 -17.01
CA PHE A 368 -4.51 -19.65 -16.05
C PHE A 368 -4.50 -21.16 -15.79
N TYR A 369 -5.67 -21.79 -15.61
CA TYR A 369 -5.76 -23.24 -15.44
C TYR A 369 -5.32 -24.02 -16.69
N ASP A 370 -5.64 -23.53 -17.89
CA ASP A 370 -5.15 -24.12 -19.14
C ASP A 370 -3.61 -24.06 -19.22
N ALA A 371 -3.01 -22.90 -18.94
CA ALA A 371 -1.56 -22.74 -18.89
C ALA A 371 -0.90 -23.58 -17.76
N TYR A 372 -1.54 -23.67 -16.60
CA TYR A 372 -1.08 -24.46 -15.45
C TYR A 372 -1.01 -25.96 -15.77
N ASN A 373 -2.01 -26.50 -16.45
CA ASN A 373 -1.96 -27.89 -16.92
C ASN A 373 -0.83 -28.08 -17.94
N MET A 374 -0.75 -27.21 -18.96
CA MET A 374 0.34 -27.25 -19.94
C MET A 374 1.75 -27.14 -19.32
N TYR A 375 1.90 -26.43 -18.20
CA TYR A 375 3.16 -26.33 -17.47
C TYR A 375 3.57 -27.67 -16.84
N TRP A 376 2.64 -28.34 -16.15
CA TRP A 376 2.90 -29.66 -15.56
C TRP A 376 3.07 -30.77 -16.60
N ASP A 377 2.44 -30.64 -17.76
CA ASP A 377 2.63 -31.54 -18.91
C ASP A 377 3.96 -31.27 -19.67
N GLY A 378 4.73 -30.24 -19.27
CA GLY A 378 5.99 -29.84 -19.92
C GLY A 378 5.84 -29.11 -21.26
N ASN A 379 4.60 -28.78 -21.67
CA ASN A 379 4.26 -28.22 -22.97
C ASN A 379 4.20 -26.68 -23.01
N LEU A 380 4.10 -26.00 -21.85
CA LEU A 380 3.96 -24.54 -21.81
C LEU A 380 5.26 -23.81 -22.16
N GLN A 381 5.22 -23.02 -23.24
CA GLN A 381 6.27 -22.07 -23.59
C GLN A 381 5.92 -20.66 -23.09
N SER A 382 6.27 -20.36 -21.83
CA SER A 382 6.07 -19.03 -21.23
C SER A 382 7.15 -18.70 -20.19
N GLU A 383 7.80 -17.54 -20.35
CA GLU A 383 8.76 -17.03 -19.37
C GLU A 383 8.06 -16.47 -18.11
N SER A 384 6.88 -15.86 -18.28
CA SER A 384 6.14 -15.15 -17.24
C SER A 384 5.28 -16.05 -16.34
N PHE A 385 4.88 -17.23 -16.82
CA PHE A 385 3.93 -18.08 -16.10
C PHE A 385 4.47 -18.59 -14.75
N LEU A 386 5.73 -19.03 -14.68
CA LEU A 386 6.31 -19.51 -13.42
C LEU A 386 6.42 -18.38 -12.35
N PRO A 387 6.84 -17.15 -12.69
CA PRO A 387 6.66 -15.98 -11.82
C PRO A 387 5.21 -15.73 -11.39
N GLN A 388 4.22 -15.83 -12.29
CA GLN A 388 2.80 -15.68 -11.94
C GLN A 388 2.37 -16.76 -10.93
N LEU A 389 2.69 -18.03 -11.20
CA LEU A 389 2.40 -19.16 -10.32
C LEU A 389 3.05 -18.99 -8.94
N LEU A 390 4.33 -18.64 -8.85
CA LEU A 390 4.98 -18.44 -7.56
C LEU A 390 4.35 -17.29 -6.75
N CYS A 391 3.87 -16.22 -7.38
CA CYS A 391 3.10 -15.19 -6.68
C CYS A 391 1.71 -15.70 -6.22
N VAL A 392 0.99 -16.43 -7.07
CA VAL A 392 -0.31 -17.07 -6.75
C VAL A 392 -0.18 -17.98 -5.52
N LEU A 393 0.81 -18.89 -5.56
CA LEU A 393 1.15 -19.77 -4.45
C LEU A 393 1.59 -19.01 -3.20
N SER A 394 2.31 -17.89 -3.35
CA SER A 394 2.75 -17.04 -2.23
C SER A 394 1.58 -16.35 -1.53
N VAL A 395 0.62 -15.81 -2.28
CA VAL A 395 -0.58 -15.16 -1.72
C VAL A 395 -1.46 -16.19 -1.01
N ALA A 396 -1.73 -17.34 -1.64
CA ALA A 396 -2.47 -18.43 -1.01
C ALA A 396 -1.75 -19.01 0.22
N SER A 397 -0.42 -19.09 0.17
CA SER A 397 0.38 -19.58 1.31
C SER A 397 0.19 -18.74 2.57
N ARG A 398 -0.17 -17.45 2.47
CA ARG A 398 -0.47 -16.64 3.66
C ARG A 398 -1.82 -16.95 4.31
N PHE A 399 -2.72 -17.68 3.67
CA PHE A 399 -4.05 -18.00 4.23
C PHE A 399 -4.22 -19.49 4.58
N GLU A 400 -3.62 -20.40 3.82
CA GLU A 400 -3.87 -21.85 3.99
C GLU A 400 -2.79 -22.57 4.80
N THR A 401 -1.52 -22.15 4.71
CA THR A 401 -0.41 -22.98 5.18
C THR A 401 -0.11 -22.73 6.66
N LYS A 402 0.27 -23.78 7.39
CA LYS A 402 0.53 -23.70 8.84
C LYS A 402 1.67 -22.73 9.15
N SER A 403 2.69 -22.77 8.30
CA SER A 403 3.85 -21.87 8.32
C SER A 403 3.55 -20.48 7.76
N ARG A 404 2.35 -20.24 7.21
CA ARG A 404 1.91 -18.97 6.62
C ARG A 404 2.88 -18.45 5.55
N GLY A 405 3.51 -19.36 4.80
CA GLY A 405 4.53 -19.03 3.78
C GLY A 405 5.84 -18.44 4.34
N MET A 406 6.04 -18.48 5.65
CA MET A 406 7.30 -18.15 6.34
C MET A 406 8.11 -19.41 6.71
N GLY A 407 7.62 -20.60 6.34
CA GLY A 407 8.35 -21.86 6.50
C GLY A 407 9.32 -22.10 5.35
N HIS A 408 10.50 -22.63 5.67
CA HIS A 408 11.47 -23.06 4.66
C HIS A 408 11.10 -24.39 3.98
N GLU A 409 10.16 -25.16 4.56
CA GLU A 409 9.75 -26.45 4.01
C GLU A 409 8.72 -26.33 2.88
N ARG A 410 8.99 -27.02 1.77
CA ARG A 410 8.06 -27.16 0.62
C ARG A 410 6.98 -28.23 0.83
N SER A 411 6.87 -28.76 2.05
CA SER A 411 5.88 -29.74 2.50
C SER A 411 4.50 -29.11 2.73
N ASP A 412 4.49 -27.82 3.07
CA ASP A 412 3.31 -27.04 3.49
C ASP A 412 2.93 -26.00 2.42
N GLY A 413 3.91 -25.28 1.84
CA GLY A 413 3.69 -24.29 0.77
C GLY A 413 4.97 -23.64 0.23
N VAL A 414 4.89 -22.36 -0.17
CA VAL A 414 6.01 -21.58 -0.72
C VAL A 414 6.62 -20.64 0.32
N HIS A 415 7.95 -20.59 0.42
CA HIS A 415 8.65 -19.57 1.20
C HIS A 415 8.61 -18.21 0.49
N ILE A 416 7.71 -17.33 0.93
CA ILE A 416 7.35 -16.09 0.25
C ILE A 416 8.54 -15.14 0.09
N PRO A 417 9.41 -14.91 1.10
CA PRO A 417 10.59 -14.05 0.92
C PRO A 417 11.54 -14.54 -0.18
N THR A 418 11.75 -15.86 -0.31
CA THR A 418 12.57 -16.43 -1.39
C THR A 418 11.89 -16.27 -2.75
N ALA A 419 10.59 -16.58 -2.83
CA ALA A 419 9.83 -16.42 -4.07
C ALA A 419 9.80 -14.96 -4.55
N CYS A 420 9.51 -14.01 -3.67
CA CYS A 420 9.51 -12.59 -4.00
C CYS A 420 10.89 -12.08 -4.44
N ALA A 421 11.98 -12.56 -3.83
CA ALA A 421 13.34 -12.21 -4.24
C ALA A 421 13.70 -12.76 -5.64
N LEU A 422 13.33 -14.01 -5.94
CA LEU A 422 13.55 -14.61 -7.26
C LEU A 422 12.71 -13.95 -8.35
N ILE A 423 11.44 -13.62 -8.06
CA ILE A 423 10.54 -12.96 -9.02
C ILE A 423 10.99 -11.51 -9.28
N GLN A 424 11.50 -10.80 -8.27
CA GLN A 424 12.17 -9.51 -8.47
C GLN A 424 13.43 -9.67 -9.35
N SER A 425 14.29 -10.67 -9.07
CA SER A 425 15.46 -10.96 -9.91
C SER A 425 15.10 -11.36 -11.35
N TRP A 426 13.92 -11.92 -11.60
CA TRP A 426 13.40 -12.15 -12.95
C TRP A 426 12.97 -10.83 -13.61
N LEU A 427 12.15 -10.01 -12.92
CA LEU A 427 11.72 -8.69 -13.41
C LEU A 427 12.90 -7.78 -13.76
N ASP A 428 13.92 -7.73 -12.89
CA ASP A 428 15.11 -6.90 -13.06
C ASP A 428 15.99 -7.35 -14.25
N SER A 429 15.76 -8.56 -14.78
CA SER A 429 16.47 -9.10 -15.95
C SER A 429 15.81 -8.78 -17.29
N LEU A 430 14.52 -8.39 -17.29
CA LEU A 430 13.71 -8.17 -18.49
C LEU A 430 14.15 -6.94 -19.29
N LYS A 431 14.07 -7.01 -20.63
CA LYS A 431 14.56 -5.94 -21.51
C LYS A 431 13.63 -5.67 -22.69
N GLY A 432 13.64 -4.41 -23.16
CA GLY A 432 12.90 -3.98 -24.34
C GLY A 432 11.40 -4.30 -24.25
N LYS A 433 10.90 -5.10 -25.21
CA LYS A 433 9.46 -5.43 -25.32
C LYS A 433 8.91 -6.19 -24.10
N GLN A 434 9.71 -7.00 -23.41
CA GLN A 434 9.27 -7.75 -22.22
C GLN A 434 8.77 -6.83 -21.09
N LEU A 435 9.33 -5.61 -20.98
CA LEU A 435 8.98 -4.64 -19.93
C LEU A 435 7.59 -4.01 -20.13
N VAL A 436 7.02 -4.12 -21.34
CA VAL A 436 5.73 -3.50 -21.72
C VAL A 436 4.69 -4.55 -22.15
N ASP A 437 4.86 -5.79 -21.71
CA ASP A 437 3.84 -6.84 -21.87
C ASP A 437 2.84 -6.86 -20.69
N ILE A 438 1.60 -7.26 -20.98
CA ILE A 438 0.54 -7.36 -19.96
C ILE A 438 0.86 -8.44 -18.91
N SER A 439 1.53 -9.55 -19.28
CA SER A 439 1.93 -10.59 -18.33
C SER A 439 2.96 -10.07 -17.34
N THR A 440 3.87 -9.19 -17.78
CA THR A 440 4.86 -8.53 -16.92
C THR A 440 4.21 -7.54 -15.94
N VAL A 441 3.14 -6.84 -16.34
CA VAL A 441 2.33 -6.02 -15.42
C VAL A 441 1.58 -6.90 -14.43
N GLN A 442 0.98 -8.02 -14.86
CA GLN A 442 0.36 -9.00 -13.97
C GLN A 442 1.37 -9.50 -12.92
N VAL A 443 2.57 -9.93 -13.31
CA VAL A 443 3.62 -10.37 -12.36
C VAL A 443 3.99 -9.26 -11.37
N GLN A 444 4.14 -8.02 -11.81
CA GLN A 444 4.47 -6.90 -10.91
C GLN A 444 3.37 -6.61 -9.88
N ILE A 445 2.09 -6.62 -10.29
CA ILE A 445 0.97 -6.41 -9.37
C ILE A 445 0.78 -7.61 -8.43
N LEU A 446 0.94 -8.84 -8.93
CA LEU A 446 0.96 -10.06 -8.12
C LEU A 446 2.10 -10.05 -7.09
N LEU A 447 3.31 -9.61 -7.47
CA LEU A 447 4.47 -9.50 -6.57
C LEU A 447 4.23 -8.45 -5.49
N ILE A 448 3.64 -7.30 -5.83
CA ILE A 448 3.25 -6.28 -4.85
C ILE A 448 2.19 -6.84 -3.89
N HIS A 449 1.20 -7.57 -4.40
CA HIS A 449 0.20 -8.21 -3.54
C HIS A 449 0.83 -9.23 -2.58
N ALA A 450 1.66 -10.15 -3.07
CA ALA A 450 2.38 -11.14 -2.24
C ALA A 450 3.27 -10.46 -1.19
N SER A 451 4.06 -9.45 -1.60
CA SER A 451 4.93 -8.69 -0.71
C SER A 451 4.15 -8.01 0.42
N ARG A 452 2.98 -7.42 0.13
CA ARG A 452 2.09 -6.80 1.12
C ARG A 452 1.56 -7.78 2.18
N MET A 453 1.47 -9.08 1.88
CA MET A 453 0.96 -10.08 2.84
C MET A 453 1.98 -10.47 3.93
N ILE A 454 3.25 -10.06 3.79
CA ILE A 454 4.34 -10.32 4.76
C ILE A 454 5.07 -9.05 5.23
N THR A 455 4.90 -7.91 4.56
CA THR A 455 5.73 -6.70 4.79
C THR A 455 5.01 -5.64 5.63
N PRO A 456 5.49 -5.27 6.83
CA PRO A 456 4.88 -4.21 7.64
C PRO A 456 5.12 -2.79 7.07
N ARG A 457 6.05 -2.64 6.12
CA ARG A 457 6.43 -1.36 5.50
C ARG A 457 5.54 -1.05 4.27
N LEU A 458 4.31 -0.60 4.52
CA LEU A 458 3.34 -0.22 3.47
C LEU A 458 3.89 0.78 2.44
N GLN A 459 4.73 1.73 2.89
CA GLN A 459 5.37 2.75 2.07
C GLN A 459 6.24 2.16 0.94
N ASP A 460 6.91 1.03 1.16
CA ASP A 460 7.77 0.39 0.16
C ASP A 460 6.94 -0.21 -0.97
N SER A 461 5.79 -0.81 -0.62
CA SER A 461 4.84 -1.34 -1.60
C SER A 461 4.11 -0.22 -2.35
N TRP A 462 3.83 0.92 -1.70
CA TRP A 462 3.24 2.11 -2.32
C TRP A 462 4.17 2.74 -3.37
N ASN A 463 5.46 2.88 -3.03
CA ASN A 463 6.49 3.32 -3.97
C ASN A 463 6.59 2.40 -5.21
N LYS A 464 6.58 1.07 -5.00
CA LYS A 464 6.55 0.09 -6.09
C LYS A 464 5.29 0.23 -6.96
N LEU A 465 4.10 0.30 -6.36
CA LEU A 465 2.85 0.43 -7.12
C LEU A 465 2.82 1.70 -7.97
N GLY A 466 3.29 2.83 -7.44
CA GLY A 466 3.40 4.07 -8.21
C GLY A 466 4.33 3.95 -9.44
N TYR A 467 5.35 3.09 -9.40
CA TYR A 467 6.15 2.76 -10.58
C TYR A 467 5.36 1.91 -11.60
N VAL A 468 4.73 0.80 -11.16
CA VAL A 468 3.96 -0.08 -12.05
C VAL A 468 2.80 0.66 -12.72
N LEU A 469 2.13 1.55 -11.98
CA LEU A 469 1.03 2.34 -12.50
C LEU A 469 1.48 3.33 -13.59
N ARG A 470 2.66 3.94 -13.46
CA ARG A 470 3.27 4.78 -14.52
C ARG A 470 3.70 3.96 -15.74
N LEU A 471 4.15 2.72 -15.55
CA LEU A 471 4.43 1.78 -16.64
C LEU A 471 3.14 1.38 -17.37
N ALA A 472 2.07 1.05 -16.64
CA ALA A 472 0.75 0.79 -17.22
C ALA A 472 0.18 2.02 -17.96
N MET A 473 0.42 3.24 -17.45
CA MET A 473 0.07 4.47 -18.16
C MET A 473 0.82 4.63 -19.48
N SER A 474 2.13 4.36 -19.52
CA SER A 474 2.92 4.42 -20.77
C SER A 474 2.56 3.32 -21.77
N MET A 475 2.06 2.17 -21.29
CA MET A 475 1.41 1.12 -22.09
C MET A 475 -0.02 1.47 -22.55
N GLY A 476 -0.52 2.67 -22.23
CA GLY A 476 -1.86 3.12 -22.61
C GLY A 476 -3.01 2.42 -21.90
N MET A 477 -2.80 1.83 -20.72
CA MET A 477 -3.87 1.12 -19.97
C MET A 477 -4.88 2.07 -19.29
N HIS A 478 -4.52 3.35 -19.16
CA HIS A 478 -5.39 4.41 -18.62
C HIS A 478 -6.47 4.89 -19.60
N ARG A 479 -6.54 4.30 -20.79
CA ARG A 479 -7.48 4.62 -21.87
C ARG A 479 -8.30 3.39 -22.21
N ASP A 480 -9.55 3.56 -22.61
CA ASP A 480 -10.39 2.41 -22.91
C ASP A 480 -9.92 1.71 -24.20
N PRO A 481 -9.83 0.37 -24.22
CA PRO A 481 -9.47 -0.38 -25.43
C PRO A 481 -10.37 -0.16 -26.66
N SER A 482 -11.53 0.49 -26.52
CA SER A 482 -12.38 0.93 -27.64
C SER A 482 -12.02 2.32 -28.23
N GLU A 483 -11.01 3.02 -27.70
CA GLU A 483 -10.54 4.32 -28.22
C GLU A 483 -9.48 4.19 -29.36
N PHE A 484 -9.00 2.97 -29.66
CA PHE A 484 -7.82 2.74 -30.48
C PHE A 484 -8.06 1.88 -31.71
N GLU A 485 -7.40 2.25 -32.82
CA GLU A 485 -7.15 1.38 -33.96
C GLU A 485 -5.63 1.16 -34.15
N PRO A 486 -5.16 -0.04 -34.53
CA PRO A 486 -5.93 -1.27 -34.75
C PRO A 486 -6.54 -1.80 -33.44
N ARG A 487 -7.83 -2.15 -33.49
CA ARG A 487 -8.63 -2.54 -32.34
C ARG A 487 -8.03 -3.70 -31.55
N ILE A 488 -7.85 -3.48 -30.24
CA ILE A 488 -7.37 -4.51 -29.31
C ILE A 488 -8.37 -5.69 -29.28
N PRO A 489 -7.91 -6.96 -29.38
CA PRO A 489 -8.80 -8.13 -29.32
C PRO A 489 -9.68 -8.11 -28.08
N VAL A 490 -10.94 -8.52 -28.21
CA VAL A 490 -11.99 -8.19 -27.23
C VAL A 490 -11.71 -8.78 -25.84
N PHE A 491 -11.22 -10.02 -25.77
CA PHE A 491 -10.73 -10.64 -24.53
C PHE A 491 -9.65 -9.78 -23.84
N TRP A 492 -8.61 -9.37 -24.58
CA TRP A 492 -7.52 -8.54 -24.06
C TRP A 492 -7.96 -7.13 -23.70
N GLY A 493 -8.97 -6.58 -24.38
CA GLY A 493 -9.60 -5.32 -23.99
C GLY A 493 -10.23 -5.43 -22.58
N GLU A 494 -10.96 -6.50 -22.30
CA GLU A 494 -11.56 -6.71 -20.98
C GLU A 494 -10.53 -7.00 -19.90
N MET A 495 -9.48 -7.77 -20.20
CA MET A 495 -8.36 -7.99 -19.27
C MET A 495 -7.60 -6.71 -18.95
N ARG A 496 -7.45 -5.78 -19.90
CA ARG A 496 -6.88 -4.45 -19.64
C ARG A 496 -7.76 -3.61 -18.72
N ARG A 497 -9.09 -3.67 -18.82
CA ARG A 497 -10.03 -3.01 -17.88
C ARG A 497 -9.90 -3.60 -16.48
N ARG A 498 -10.02 -4.91 -16.34
CA ARG A 498 -9.91 -5.62 -15.05
C ARG A 498 -8.60 -5.28 -14.34
N LEU A 499 -7.46 -5.36 -15.05
CA LEU A 499 -6.16 -5.05 -14.47
C LEU A 499 -5.99 -3.55 -14.16
N TRP A 500 -6.51 -2.64 -15.00
CA TRP A 500 -6.50 -1.20 -14.72
C TRP A 500 -7.27 -0.86 -13.44
N PHE A 501 -8.50 -1.36 -13.29
CA PHE A 501 -9.30 -1.08 -12.09
C PHE A 501 -8.74 -1.73 -10.83
N THR A 502 -8.10 -2.89 -10.93
CA THR A 502 -7.30 -3.46 -9.82
C THR A 502 -6.16 -2.53 -9.40
N MET A 503 -5.36 -2.02 -10.35
CA MET A 503 -4.28 -1.07 -10.02
C MET A 503 -4.81 0.25 -9.44
N ALA A 504 -5.92 0.75 -9.96
CA ALA A 504 -6.53 2.01 -9.53
C ALA A 504 -7.10 1.94 -8.11
N ASP A 505 -7.71 0.81 -7.74
CA ASP A 505 -8.17 0.60 -6.37
C ASP A 505 -7.00 0.39 -5.39
N MET A 506 -6.00 -0.40 -5.78
CA MET A 506 -4.79 -0.60 -4.98
C MET A 506 -4.05 0.72 -4.71
N ASP A 507 -3.98 1.65 -5.68
CA ASP A 507 -3.39 2.99 -5.50
C ASP A 507 -4.13 3.75 -4.40
N LEU A 508 -5.45 3.87 -4.51
CA LEU A 508 -6.28 4.59 -3.54
C LEU A 508 -6.21 3.98 -2.13
N HIS A 509 -6.35 2.66 -2.02
CA HIS A 509 -6.23 1.92 -0.77
C HIS A 509 -4.87 2.21 -0.09
N MET A 510 -3.78 2.07 -0.84
CA MET A 510 -2.42 2.18 -0.29
C MET A 510 -2.05 3.64 0.00
N SER A 511 -2.52 4.60 -0.80
CA SER A 511 -2.37 6.03 -0.50
C SER A 511 -3.12 6.43 0.77
N ILE A 512 -4.36 5.98 0.96
CA ILE A 512 -5.12 6.23 2.21
C ILE A 512 -4.40 5.63 3.42
N ALA A 513 -3.96 4.37 3.33
CA ALA A 513 -3.27 3.67 4.41
C ALA A 513 -1.91 4.32 4.78
N CYS A 514 -1.14 4.78 3.79
CA CYS A 514 0.10 5.55 4.00
C CYS A 514 -0.15 7.03 4.37
N ASN A 515 -1.40 7.51 4.27
CA ASN A 515 -1.79 8.92 4.30
C ASN A 515 -0.98 9.80 3.32
N MET A 516 -0.86 9.32 2.09
CA MET A 516 -0.23 9.99 0.95
C MET A 516 -1.30 10.39 -0.08
N PRO A 517 -0.99 11.28 -1.04
CA PRO A 517 -1.84 11.48 -2.22
C PRO A 517 -1.97 10.19 -3.04
N SER A 518 -3.14 9.93 -3.62
CA SER A 518 -3.28 8.96 -4.72
C SER A 518 -2.54 9.48 -5.96
N LEU A 519 -2.02 8.58 -6.78
CA LEU A 519 -1.48 8.94 -8.09
C LEU A 519 -2.62 9.27 -9.06
N LEU A 520 -3.74 8.55 -8.98
CA LEU A 520 -4.93 8.78 -9.79
C LEU A 520 -5.90 9.77 -9.14
N ARG A 521 -6.61 10.52 -9.97
CA ARG A 521 -7.81 11.29 -9.61
C ARG A 521 -8.98 10.88 -10.49
N ASP A 522 -10.18 11.21 -10.03
CA ASP A 522 -11.37 11.12 -10.87
C ASP A 522 -11.19 12.02 -12.11
N GLY A 523 -11.45 11.46 -13.30
CA GLY A 523 -11.22 12.09 -14.59
C GLY A 523 -9.81 11.97 -15.21
N ASP A 524 -8.80 11.43 -14.51
CA ASP A 524 -7.44 11.26 -15.08
C ASP A 524 -7.35 10.16 -16.16
N PHE A 525 -8.35 9.28 -16.24
CA PHE A 525 -8.39 8.11 -17.11
C PHE A 525 -9.76 7.96 -17.80
N THR A 526 -9.77 7.40 -19.01
CA THR A 526 -10.99 7.16 -19.81
C THR A 526 -11.35 5.67 -19.92
N CYS A 527 -10.50 4.79 -19.40
CA CYS A 527 -10.73 3.35 -19.30
C CYS A 527 -12.06 3.05 -18.57
N LYS A 528 -12.98 2.35 -19.24
CA LYS A 528 -14.34 2.10 -18.71
C LYS A 528 -14.30 0.95 -17.67
N PRO A 529 -15.22 0.93 -16.70
CA PRO A 529 -15.35 -0.21 -15.78
C PRO A 529 -15.48 -1.56 -16.52
N PRO A 530 -14.95 -2.65 -15.95
CA PRO A 530 -15.16 -4.00 -16.49
C PRO A 530 -16.63 -4.43 -16.38
N ARG A 531 -17.04 -5.42 -17.17
CA ARG A 531 -18.42 -5.97 -17.17
C ARG A 531 -18.65 -6.97 -16.03
N ASN A 532 -19.91 -7.10 -15.60
CA ASN A 532 -20.34 -8.14 -14.65
C ASN A 532 -20.57 -9.46 -15.41
N LEU A 533 -19.51 -10.28 -15.51
CA LEU A 533 -19.43 -11.53 -16.28
C LEU A 533 -18.64 -12.58 -15.50
N ASN A 534 -18.95 -13.86 -15.71
CA ASN A 534 -18.16 -14.98 -15.20
C ASN A 534 -16.97 -15.28 -16.11
N ASP A 535 -15.91 -15.90 -15.58
CA ASP A 535 -14.72 -16.26 -16.35
C ASP A 535 -14.97 -17.46 -17.29
N SER A 536 -16.01 -18.25 -17.03
CA SER A 536 -16.48 -19.30 -17.95
C SER A 536 -17.07 -18.75 -19.26
N GLU A 537 -17.40 -17.46 -19.31
CA GLU A 537 -18.01 -16.77 -20.47
C GLU A 537 -16.98 -16.04 -21.34
N MET A 538 -15.71 -16.02 -20.94
CA MET A 538 -14.62 -15.31 -21.62
C MET A 538 -13.60 -16.27 -22.22
N TYR A 539 -13.22 -16.05 -23.48
CA TYR A 539 -12.26 -16.88 -24.20
C TYR A 539 -11.44 -16.07 -25.20
N LEU A 540 -10.19 -16.49 -25.42
CA LEU A 540 -9.14 -15.70 -26.09
C LEU A 540 -9.55 -15.14 -27.47
N ASN A 541 -10.29 -15.93 -28.24
CA ASN A 541 -10.67 -15.64 -29.63
C ASN A 541 -12.08 -15.05 -29.78
N MET A 542 -12.69 -14.54 -28.70
CA MET A 542 -14.03 -13.95 -28.75
C MET A 542 -14.07 -12.65 -29.57
N THR A 543 -15.10 -12.49 -30.41
CA THR A 543 -15.32 -11.32 -31.28
C THR A 543 -16.14 -10.22 -30.61
N GLU A 544 -16.92 -10.56 -29.59
CA GLU A 544 -17.72 -9.64 -28.77
C GLU A 544 -17.81 -10.13 -27.32
N LEU A 545 -18.12 -9.22 -26.39
CA LEU A 545 -18.39 -9.57 -24.98
C LEU A 545 -19.89 -9.80 -24.79
N PRO A 546 -20.30 -10.84 -24.02
CA PRO A 546 -21.68 -11.00 -23.56
C PRO A 546 -22.19 -9.74 -22.84
N PRO A 547 -23.52 -9.48 -22.84
CA PRO A 547 -24.10 -8.33 -22.14
C PRO A 547 -23.71 -8.36 -20.65
N SER A 548 -23.32 -7.21 -20.10
CA SER A 548 -23.03 -7.11 -18.67
C SER A 548 -24.31 -7.37 -17.88
N ARG A 549 -24.23 -8.23 -16.86
CA ARG A 549 -25.33 -8.39 -15.90
C ARG A 549 -25.48 -7.13 -15.03
N THR A 550 -26.66 -6.99 -14.42
CA THR A 550 -26.93 -6.00 -13.37
C THR A 550 -26.22 -6.39 -12.06
N ILE A 551 -26.05 -5.46 -11.12
CA ILE A 551 -25.15 -5.67 -9.96
C ILE A 551 -25.72 -6.59 -8.87
N ASP A 552 -27.04 -6.76 -8.84
CA ASP A 552 -27.78 -7.75 -8.05
C ASP A 552 -27.48 -9.20 -8.48
N GLN A 553 -27.00 -9.41 -9.72
CA GLN A 553 -26.69 -10.73 -10.23
C GLN A 553 -25.24 -11.12 -9.90
N LEU A 554 -25.11 -12.20 -9.11
CA LEU A 554 -23.83 -12.79 -8.72
C LEU A 554 -23.05 -13.27 -9.96
N THR A 555 -21.80 -12.83 -10.07
CA THR A 555 -20.78 -13.38 -11.00
C THR A 555 -19.40 -13.35 -10.35
N ASP A 556 -18.43 -14.03 -10.95
CA ASP A 556 -17.01 -13.96 -10.57
C ASP A 556 -16.45 -12.52 -10.51
N ASN A 557 -17.02 -11.59 -11.27
CA ASN A 557 -16.54 -10.21 -11.39
C ASN A 557 -17.37 -9.17 -10.61
N GLN A 558 -18.50 -9.56 -10.01
CA GLN A 558 -19.46 -8.67 -9.34
C GLN A 558 -18.79 -7.73 -8.33
N MET A 559 -17.89 -8.26 -7.51
CA MET A 559 -17.17 -7.52 -6.48
C MET A 559 -16.27 -6.41 -7.05
N GLN A 560 -15.53 -6.68 -8.14
CA GLN A 560 -14.74 -5.63 -8.80
C GLN A 560 -15.63 -4.59 -9.48
N VAL A 561 -16.76 -4.99 -10.08
CA VAL A 561 -17.68 -4.04 -10.72
C VAL A 561 -18.24 -3.06 -9.68
N TYR A 562 -18.61 -3.54 -8.49
CA TYR A 562 -19.05 -2.65 -7.41
C TYR A 562 -17.91 -1.74 -6.88
N ALA A 563 -16.70 -2.28 -6.72
CA ALA A 563 -15.54 -1.47 -6.38
C ALA A 563 -15.29 -0.36 -7.43
N ALA A 564 -15.43 -0.66 -8.72
CA ALA A 564 -15.31 0.31 -9.81
C ALA A 564 -16.40 1.40 -9.77
N ILE A 565 -17.66 1.05 -9.49
CA ILE A 565 -18.79 2.00 -9.35
C ILE A 565 -18.53 3.00 -8.23
N THR A 566 -18.04 2.55 -7.07
CA THR A 566 -17.77 3.43 -5.92
C THR A 566 -16.47 4.23 -6.04
N LEU A 567 -15.54 3.84 -6.93
CA LEU A 567 -14.15 4.32 -6.96
C LEU A 567 -14.03 5.85 -7.08
N ALA A 568 -14.76 6.49 -8.00
CA ALA A 568 -14.69 7.94 -8.22
C ALA A 568 -15.04 8.76 -6.98
N ALA A 569 -16.06 8.34 -6.23
CA ALA A 569 -16.44 8.98 -4.97
C ALA A 569 -15.40 8.74 -3.87
N ARG A 570 -14.86 7.53 -3.76
CA ARG A 570 -13.77 7.20 -2.84
C ARG A 570 -12.50 8.00 -3.14
N MET A 571 -12.19 8.26 -4.43
CA MET A 571 -11.06 9.08 -4.86
C MET A 571 -11.15 10.55 -4.39
N ARG A 572 -12.36 11.12 -4.19
CA ARG A 572 -12.51 12.49 -3.67
C ARG A 572 -12.01 12.68 -2.23
N VAL A 573 -11.91 11.60 -1.44
CA VAL A 573 -11.40 11.66 -0.06
C VAL A 573 -9.93 12.07 0.00
N ALA A 574 -9.06 11.50 -0.85
CA ALA A 574 -7.63 11.75 -0.73
C ALA A 574 -7.25 13.23 -0.97
N PRO A 575 -7.81 13.96 -1.97
CA PRO A 575 -7.65 15.41 -2.07
C PRO A 575 -8.16 16.19 -0.86
N LEU A 576 -9.33 15.83 -0.29
CA LEU A 576 -9.91 16.50 0.88
C LEU A 576 -9.01 16.36 2.12
N VAL A 577 -8.61 15.13 2.46
CA VAL A 577 -7.72 14.85 3.60
C VAL A 577 -6.35 15.54 3.45
N ASN A 578 -5.80 15.57 2.23
CA ASN A 578 -4.51 16.23 2.00
C ASN A 578 -4.61 17.77 2.06
N ARG A 579 -5.80 18.38 1.90
CA ARG A 579 -6.04 19.83 1.97
C ARG A 579 -6.87 20.28 3.18
N ILE A 580 -6.97 19.46 4.23
CA ILE A 580 -7.85 19.73 5.39
C ILE A 580 -7.68 21.15 5.97
N ASP A 581 -6.45 21.67 5.97
CA ASP A 581 -6.03 22.97 6.49
C ASP A 581 -6.60 24.17 5.69
N SER A 582 -7.10 23.95 4.47
CA SER A 582 -7.70 24.98 3.62
C SER A 582 -9.23 24.97 3.58
N LEU A 583 -9.88 24.00 4.25
CA LEU A 583 -11.34 23.94 4.31
C LEU A 583 -11.93 25.11 5.13
N ARG A 584 -13.15 25.51 4.75
CA ARG A 584 -13.90 26.65 5.33
C ARG A 584 -15.29 26.28 5.84
N ASP A 585 -15.80 25.14 5.39
CA ASP A 585 -17.11 24.62 5.74
C ASP A 585 -17.13 23.09 5.54
N TYR A 586 -18.15 22.44 6.10
CA TYR A 586 -18.27 20.98 6.07
C TYR A 586 -19.02 20.44 4.84
N SER A 587 -19.47 21.27 3.89
CA SER A 587 -20.39 20.83 2.83
C SER A 587 -19.79 19.76 1.92
N GLU A 588 -18.55 19.95 1.43
CA GLU A 588 -17.88 18.95 0.58
C GLU A 588 -17.50 17.67 1.36
N VAL A 589 -17.27 17.80 2.67
CA VAL A 589 -16.98 16.67 3.57
C VAL A 589 -18.25 15.84 3.83
N LEU A 590 -19.40 16.49 3.98
CA LEU A 590 -20.70 15.83 4.15
C LEU A 590 -21.18 15.21 2.84
N ASP A 591 -21.13 15.92 1.70
CA ASP A 591 -21.46 15.37 0.37
C ASP A 591 -20.70 14.07 0.06
N VAL A 592 -19.37 14.06 0.25
CA VAL A 592 -18.57 12.84 0.06
C VAL A 592 -18.89 11.80 1.13
N GLY A 593 -19.04 12.21 2.39
CA GLY A 593 -19.31 11.31 3.52
C GLY A 593 -20.65 10.58 3.42
N THR A 594 -21.77 11.30 3.30
CA THR A 594 -23.12 10.74 3.13
C THR A 594 -23.21 9.88 1.86
N LYS A 595 -22.45 10.21 0.79
CA LYS A 595 -22.37 9.37 -0.41
C LYS A 595 -21.62 8.06 -0.16
N LEU A 596 -20.55 8.07 0.65
CA LEU A 596 -19.89 6.85 1.10
C LEU A 596 -20.79 6.01 2.02
N GLU A 597 -21.56 6.63 2.92
CA GLU A 597 -22.49 5.90 3.78
C GLU A 597 -23.57 5.14 3.00
N ARG A 598 -24.16 5.76 1.97
CA ARG A 598 -25.12 5.08 1.07
C ARG A 598 -24.51 3.82 0.43
N PHE A 599 -23.24 3.86 0.03
CA PHE A 599 -22.56 2.68 -0.51
C PHE A 599 -22.35 1.56 0.52
N LEU A 600 -22.34 1.86 1.83
CA LEU A 600 -22.32 0.84 2.88
C LEU A 600 -23.69 0.17 3.01
N ASP A 601 -24.78 0.94 2.89
CA ASP A 601 -26.14 0.39 2.90
C ASP A 601 -26.38 -0.47 1.65
N ASP A 602 -25.97 0.00 0.46
CA ASP A 602 -25.97 -0.77 -0.80
C ASP A 602 -25.20 -2.11 -0.68
N ILE A 603 -24.04 -2.13 0.00
CA ILE A 603 -23.27 -3.37 0.25
C ILE A 603 -24.07 -4.38 1.08
N ASN A 604 -24.87 -3.92 2.05
CA ASN A 604 -25.72 -4.81 2.85
C ASN A 604 -26.92 -5.37 2.05
N TYR A 605 -27.29 -4.75 0.92
CA TYR A 605 -28.25 -5.31 -0.04
C TYR A 605 -27.59 -6.32 -0.99
N ILE A 606 -26.40 -6.03 -1.53
CA ILE A 606 -25.70 -6.91 -2.50
C ILE A 606 -25.16 -8.18 -1.81
N TYR A 607 -24.66 -8.08 -0.57
CA TYR A 607 -24.10 -9.19 0.21
C TYR A 607 -24.87 -9.38 1.54
N PRO A 608 -26.13 -9.86 1.48
CA PRO A 608 -27.05 -9.85 2.61
C PRO A 608 -26.54 -10.61 3.84
N ARG A 609 -26.87 -10.09 5.02
CA ARG A 609 -26.48 -10.66 6.32
C ARG A 609 -27.17 -11.99 6.62
N GLN A 610 -28.39 -12.17 6.14
CA GLN A 610 -29.23 -13.33 6.38
C GLN A 610 -29.63 -13.97 5.05
N GLY A 611 -29.60 -15.30 4.97
CA GLY A 611 -29.94 -16.05 3.77
C GLY A 611 -29.72 -17.56 3.94
N SER A 612 -30.44 -18.36 3.15
CA SER A 612 -30.40 -19.83 3.19
C SER A 612 -29.19 -20.38 2.44
N TYR A 613 -27.99 -20.13 3.00
CA TYR A 613 -26.70 -20.51 2.43
C TYR A 613 -26.04 -21.66 3.22
N SER A 614 -25.23 -22.48 2.54
CA SER A 614 -24.35 -23.45 3.21
C SER A 614 -23.26 -22.75 4.04
N ALA A 615 -22.62 -23.44 4.99
CA ALA A 615 -21.58 -22.83 5.83
C ALA A 615 -20.45 -22.18 5.01
N ALA A 616 -19.93 -22.87 3.98
CA ALA A 616 -18.90 -22.32 3.09
C ALA A 616 -19.40 -21.12 2.27
N GLN A 617 -20.67 -21.11 1.86
CA GLN A 617 -21.28 -19.97 1.19
C GLN A 617 -21.44 -18.78 2.15
N LYS A 618 -21.87 -18.99 3.40
CA LYS A 618 -21.91 -17.94 4.44
C LYS A 618 -20.53 -17.32 4.64
N SER A 619 -19.48 -18.14 4.78
CA SER A 619 -18.09 -17.68 4.87
C SER A 619 -17.68 -16.84 3.66
N LYS A 620 -17.99 -17.27 2.43
CA LYS A 620 -17.63 -16.52 1.20
C LYS A 620 -18.41 -15.19 1.09
N GLN A 621 -19.71 -15.20 1.36
CA GLN A 621 -20.58 -14.01 1.36
C GLN A 621 -20.15 -12.98 2.42
N TRP A 622 -19.84 -13.42 3.65
CA TRP A 622 -19.30 -12.57 4.71
C TRP A 622 -17.94 -11.98 4.31
N ARG A 623 -17.03 -12.78 3.72
CA ARG A 623 -15.73 -12.28 3.22
C ARG A 623 -15.92 -11.17 2.19
N SER A 624 -16.78 -11.37 1.19
CA SER A 624 -17.06 -10.34 0.17
C SER A 624 -17.70 -9.09 0.77
N ARG A 625 -18.67 -9.21 1.69
CA ARG A 625 -19.26 -8.08 2.42
C ARG A 625 -18.19 -7.28 3.16
N VAL A 626 -17.45 -7.92 4.07
CA VAL A 626 -16.48 -7.24 4.96
C VAL A 626 -15.37 -6.56 4.15
N ILE A 627 -14.90 -7.18 3.08
CA ILE A 627 -13.88 -6.57 2.22
C ILE A 627 -14.45 -5.40 1.42
N LEU A 628 -15.64 -5.48 0.81
CA LEU A 628 -16.24 -4.31 0.13
C LEU A 628 -16.59 -3.17 1.09
N ASP A 629 -17.12 -3.49 2.27
CA ASP A 629 -17.39 -2.51 3.31
C ASP A 629 -16.10 -1.76 3.68
N MET A 630 -14.99 -2.48 3.85
CA MET A 630 -13.65 -1.91 4.03
C MET A 630 -13.16 -1.02 2.88
N HIS A 631 -13.51 -1.30 1.62
CA HIS A 631 -13.15 -0.42 0.49
C HIS A 631 -13.79 0.97 0.64
N VAL A 632 -14.97 1.07 1.27
CA VAL A 632 -15.73 2.31 1.47
C VAL A 632 -15.46 2.94 2.85
N ARG A 633 -15.42 2.14 3.91
CA ARG A 633 -15.26 2.57 5.30
C ARG A 633 -13.85 3.10 5.61
N ARG A 634 -12.79 2.60 4.96
CA ARG A 634 -11.44 3.15 5.08
C ARG A 634 -11.37 4.61 4.58
N PRO A 635 -11.85 4.96 3.36
CA PRO A 635 -12.06 6.34 2.95
C PRO A 635 -12.94 7.16 3.91
N LEU A 636 -14.08 6.63 4.37
CA LEU A 636 -14.98 7.36 5.27
C LEU A 636 -14.29 7.74 6.60
N LEU A 637 -13.61 6.79 7.24
CA LEU A 637 -12.83 7.04 8.46
C LEU A 637 -11.64 7.97 8.20
N ALA A 638 -10.97 7.86 7.04
CA ALA A 638 -9.89 8.76 6.66
C ALA A 638 -10.36 10.22 6.48
N LEU A 639 -11.57 10.41 5.94
CA LEU A 639 -12.21 11.72 5.74
C LEU A 639 -12.64 12.35 7.07
N TYR A 640 -13.27 11.57 7.95
CA TYR A 640 -13.89 12.08 9.18
C TYR A 640 -12.93 12.19 10.37
N ARG A 641 -11.92 11.32 10.49
CA ARG A 641 -11.00 11.30 11.66
C ARG A 641 -10.36 12.65 12.04
N PRO A 642 -9.80 13.48 11.14
CA PRO A 642 -9.11 14.70 11.54
C PRO A 642 -10.08 15.79 12.01
N LEU A 643 -11.38 15.58 11.83
CA LEU A 643 -12.46 16.44 12.32
C LEU A 643 -13.07 15.82 13.59
N ALA A 644 -13.47 14.55 13.54
CA ALA A 644 -14.12 13.82 14.63
C ALA A 644 -13.25 13.64 15.89
N LEU A 645 -11.93 13.84 15.80
CA LEU A 645 -11.00 13.79 16.92
C LEU A 645 -10.43 15.19 17.24
N GLY A 646 -10.79 15.74 18.39
CA GLY A 646 -10.14 16.92 18.98
C GLY A 646 -10.67 18.29 18.52
N ALA A 647 -11.58 18.37 17.55
CA ALA A 647 -12.22 19.62 17.16
C ALA A 647 -13.56 19.82 17.90
N ALA A 648 -13.87 21.07 18.29
CA ALA A 648 -15.02 21.38 19.16
C ALA A 648 -16.34 21.60 18.39
N ASP A 649 -16.30 22.21 17.21
CA ASP A 649 -17.48 22.68 16.46
C ASP A 649 -17.98 21.65 15.40
N VAL A 650 -17.76 20.36 15.61
CA VAL A 650 -17.97 19.32 14.59
C VAL A 650 -19.45 18.95 14.46
N PRO A 651 -20.02 18.88 13.24
CA PRO A 651 -21.36 18.35 13.01
C PRO A 651 -21.54 16.95 13.61
N ALA A 652 -22.58 16.78 14.42
CA ALA A 652 -22.81 15.53 15.17
C ALA A 652 -22.95 14.29 14.28
N GLU A 653 -23.35 14.45 13.02
CA GLU A 653 -23.36 13.42 11.97
C GLU A 653 -21.97 12.81 11.73
N ILE A 654 -20.94 13.64 11.56
CA ILE A 654 -19.55 13.22 11.33
C ILE A 654 -19.05 12.37 12.50
N SER A 655 -19.21 12.88 13.73
CA SER A 655 -18.77 12.17 14.95
C SER A 655 -19.56 10.87 15.18
N ARG A 656 -20.88 10.88 14.94
CA ARG A 656 -21.75 9.70 15.06
C ARG A 656 -21.38 8.62 14.03
N SER A 657 -21.17 8.99 12.77
CA SER A 657 -20.79 8.09 11.69
C SER A 657 -19.39 7.52 11.88
N PHE A 658 -18.44 8.35 12.32
CA PHE A 658 -17.07 7.95 12.63
C PHE A 658 -17.01 6.93 13.80
N LEU A 659 -17.76 7.17 14.88
CA LEU A 659 -17.88 6.23 16.00
C LEU A 659 -18.62 4.94 15.58
N LYS A 660 -19.77 5.04 14.91
CA LYS A 660 -20.52 3.88 14.35
C LYS A 660 -19.60 3.02 13.50
N SER A 661 -18.83 3.64 12.60
CA SER A 661 -17.88 2.96 11.73
C SER A 661 -16.74 2.29 12.51
N SER A 662 -16.17 2.94 13.51
CA SER A 662 -15.12 2.34 14.35
C SER A 662 -15.64 1.12 15.14
N VAL A 663 -16.88 1.18 15.68
CA VAL A 663 -17.47 0.05 16.39
C VAL A 663 -17.80 -1.11 15.45
N VAL A 664 -18.34 -0.84 14.26
CA VAL A 664 -18.57 -1.87 13.23
C VAL A 664 -17.27 -2.59 12.85
N ILE A 665 -16.15 -1.89 12.76
CA ILE A 665 -14.84 -2.52 12.47
C ILE A 665 -14.44 -3.53 13.54
N LEU A 666 -14.72 -3.26 14.81
CA LEU A 666 -14.38 -4.20 15.89
C LEU A 666 -15.35 -5.39 15.99
N LYS A 667 -16.54 -5.32 15.39
CA LYS A 667 -17.63 -6.29 15.56
C LYS A 667 -18.01 -7.11 14.32
N TYR A 668 -17.19 -7.14 13.27
CA TYR A 668 -17.47 -8.02 12.12
C TYR A 668 -17.45 -9.53 12.46
N LEU A 669 -16.64 -9.94 13.44
CA LEU A 669 -16.60 -11.34 13.87
C LEU A 669 -17.85 -11.75 14.67
N ASP A 670 -18.52 -10.80 15.34
CA ASP A 670 -19.83 -11.00 15.99
C ASP A 670 -20.91 -11.40 14.96
N GLU A 671 -20.71 -11.13 13.67
CA GLU A 671 -21.61 -11.56 12.58
C GLU A 671 -21.42 -13.04 12.18
N LEU A 672 -20.48 -13.76 12.79
CA LEU A 672 -20.20 -15.17 12.53
C LEU A 672 -20.40 -16.01 13.80
N ASP A 673 -21.13 -17.11 13.64
CA ASP A 673 -21.29 -18.13 14.67
C ASP A 673 -19.93 -18.83 14.97
N PRO A 674 -19.42 -18.76 16.22
CA PRO A 674 -18.19 -19.43 16.62
C PRO A 674 -18.20 -20.96 16.50
N SER A 675 -19.38 -21.59 16.37
CA SER A 675 -19.50 -23.03 16.18
C SER A 675 -19.24 -23.49 14.74
N LEU A 676 -19.10 -22.56 13.77
CA LEU A 676 -18.82 -22.91 12.38
C LEU A 676 -17.41 -23.53 12.26
N ALA A 677 -17.29 -24.67 11.59
CA ALA A 677 -16.02 -25.38 11.42
C ALA A 677 -14.89 -24.52 10.78
N GLN A 678 -15.27 -23.53 9.96
CA GLN A 678 -14.36 -22.58 9.30
C GLN A 678 -14.10 -21.30 10.12
N PHE A 679 -14.76 -21.11 11.27
CA PHE A 679 -14.67 -19.87 12.06
C PHE A 679 -13.23 -19.52 12.43
N HIS A 680 -12.41 -20.51 12.79
CA HIS A 680 -11.02 -20.28 13.13
C HIS A 680 -10.23 -19.69 11.95
N GLU A 681 -10.30 -20.30 10.77
CA GLU A 681 -9.63 -19.87 9.54
C GLU A 681 -10.07 -18.45 9.14
N VAL A 682 -11.37 -18.17 9.21
CA VAL A 682 -11.95 -16.87 8.89
C VAL A 682 -11.53 -15.81 9.92
N ALA A 683 -11.44 -16.15 11.20
CA ALA A 683 -10.95 -15.24 12.26
C ALA A 683 -9.44 -14.93 12.14
N GLU A 684 -8.63 -15.92 11.72
CA GLU A 684 -7.21 -15.69 11.44
C GLU A 684 -7.03 -14.78 10.22
N MET A 685 -7.74 -15.06 9.13
CA MET A 685 -7.76 -14.27 7.90
C MET A 685 -8.23 -12.83 8.17
N TYR A 686 -9.28 -12.68 8.98
CA TYR A 686 -9.82 -11.39 9.43
C TYR A 686 -8.75 -10.56 10.13
N HIS A 687 -8.14 -11.11 11.20
CA HIS A 687 -7.12 -10.41 11.96
C HIS A 687 -5.91 -10.04 11.09
N GLN A 688 -5.50 -10.94 10.19
CA GLN A 688 -4.40 -10.75 9.25
C GLN A 688 -4.64 -9.63 8.24
N ILE A 689 -5.87 -9.39 7.81
CA ILE A 689 -6.20 -8.34 6.84
C ILE A 689 -6.56 -7.01 7.53
N LEU A 690 -7.14 -7.06 8.74
CA LEU A 690 -7.79 -5.93 9.40
C LEU A 690 -7.16 -5.51 10.75
N LYS A 691 -6.07 -6.14 11.20
CA LYS A 691 -5.30 -5.71 12.39
C LYS A 691 -5.05 -4.19 12.46
N PRO A 692 -4.59 -3.50 11.40
CA PRO A 692 -4.37 -2.06 11.45
C PRO A 692 -5.68 -1.31 11.74
N ASP A 693 -6.75 -1.65 11.02
CA ASP A 693 -8.08 -1.07 11.19
C ASP A 693 -8.65 -1.32 12.60
N MET A 694 -8.41 -2.50 13.19
CA MET A 694 -8.75 -2.79 14.59
C MET A 694 -7.99 -1.88 15.57
N ILE A 695 -6.69 -1.67 15.36
CA ILE A 695 -5.85 -0.79 16.20
C ILE A 695 -6.37 0.65 16.11
N TYR A 696 -6.60 1.18 14.90
CA TYR A 696 -7.13 2.54 14.73
C TYR A 696 -8.54 2.72 15.28
N SER A 697 -9.40 1.71 15.13
CA SER A 697 -10.78 1.76 15.64
C SER A 697 -10.82 1.69 17.17
N SER A 698 -9.96 0.87 17.77
CA SER A 698 -9.78 0.80 19.22
C SER A 698 -9.34 2.16 19.79
N LEU A 699 -8.30 2.76 19.21
CA LEU A 699 -7.84 4.10 19.61
C LEU A 699 -8.90 5.18 19.36
N SER A 700 -9.69 5.07 18.28
CA SER A 700 -10.78 6.01 17.97
C SER A 700 -11.92 5.91 19.00
N ILE A 701 -12.27 4.69 19.44
CA ILE A 701 -13.29 4.47 20.48
C ILE A 701 -12.81 4.94 21.86
N CYS A 702 -11.52 4.75 22.19
CA CYS A 702 -10.93 5.26 23.43
C CYS A 702 -11.08 6.78 23.58
N TYR A 703 -11.07 7.55 22.49
CA TYR A 703 -11.34 8.99 22.54
C TYR A 703 -12.78 9.29 22.98
N TYR A 704 -13.78 8.58 22.45
CA TYR A 704 -15.17 8.74 22.88
C TYR A 704 -15.41 8.26 24.32
N ILE A 705 -14.69 7.23 24.78
CA ILE A 705 -14.67 6.83 26.20
C ILE A 705 -14.13 7.99 27.06
N GLN A 706 -12.98 8.58 26.70
CA GLN A 706 -12.36 9.69 27.43
C GLN A 706 -13.30 10.91 27.55
N VAL A 707 -13.96 11.28 26.44
CA VAL A 707 -14.92 12.40 26.40
C VAL A 707 -16.12 12.13 27.32
N ALA A 708 -16.74 10.95 27.22
CA ALA A 708 -17.91 10.60 28.02
C ALA A 708 -17.59 10.46 29.53
N VAL A 709 -16.42 9.90 29.86
CA VAL A 709 -15.97 9.77 31.26
C VAL A 709 -15.72 11.14 31.89
N ARG A 710 -15.14 12.10 31.17
CA ARG A 710 -14.93 13.47 31.64
C ARG A 710 -16.22 14.27 31.78
N GLN A 711 -17.10 14.20 30.78
CA GLN A 711 -18.43 14.84 30.85
C GLN A 711 -19.24 14.35 32.06
N ASN A 712 -19.12 13.06 32.41
CA ASN A 712 -19.75 12.50 33.62
C ASN A 712 -19.10 13.03 34.91
N SER A 713 -17.76 13.14 35.00
CA SER A 713 -17.12 13.71 36.20
C SER A 713 -17.47 15.20 36.39
N ASP A 714 -17.47 15.97 35.30
CA ASP A 714 -17.75 17.41 35.35
C ASP A 714 -19.20 17.67 35.76
N SER A 715 -20.14 16.86 35.26
CA SER A 715 -21.55 16.88 35.66
C SER A 715 -21.74 16.56 37.15
N LEU A 716 -21.00 15.60 37.69
CA LEU A 716 -21.03 15.25 39.11
C LEU A 716 -20.44 16.35 40.00
N MET A 717 -19.35 17.01 39.57
CA MET A 717 -18.72 18.13 40.28
C MET A 717 -19.61 19.38 40.29
N LEU A 718 -20.27 19.69 39.17
CA LEU A 718 -21.25 20.79 39.08
C LEU A 718 -22.48 20.50 39.95
N GLY A 719 -22.95 19.24 39.99
CA GLY A 719 -24.03 18.80 40.88
C GLY A 719 -23.71 19.01 42.37
N HIS A 720 -22.47 18.74 42.80
CA HIS A 720 -22.04 19.02 44.18
C HIS A 720 -21.88 20.52 44.45
N SER A 721 -21.46 21.30 43.43
CA SER A 721 -21.31 22.76 43.52
C SER A 721 -22.65 23.49 43.65
N ALA A 722 -23.75 22.91 43.14
CA ALA A 722 -25.11 23.44 43.27
C ALA A 722 -25.76 23.20 44.65
N GLY A 723 -25.14 22.41 45.54
CA GLY A 723 -25.65 22.13 46.89
C GLY A 723 -25.38 23.23 47.94
N GLY A 724 -24.78 24.34 47.54
CA GLY A 724 -24.07 25.28 48.43
C GLY A 724 -24.67 26.69 48.62
N GLY A 725 -26.00 26.87 48.60
CA GLY A 725 -26.58 28.17 48.99
C GLY A 725 -28.07 28.36 48.70
N GLY A 726 -28.83 28.84 49.69
CA GLY A 726 -30.23 29.26 49.52
C GLY A 726 -31.23 28.55 50.45
N GLY A 727 -31.21 28.86 51.74
CA GLY A 727 -32.29 28.44 52.65
C GLY A 727 -33.47 29.42 52.59
N GLY A 728 -34.70 28.95 52.32
CA GLY A 728 -35.87 29.84 52.33
C GLY A 728 -37.20 29.29 51.80
N GLY A 729 -37.92 28.50 52.62
CA GLY A 729 -39.39 28.69 52.73
C GLY A 729 -40.38 27.74 52.03
N VAL A 730 -40.96 26.83 52.83
CA VAL A 730 -42.41 26.48 52.92
C VAL A 730 -43.15 25.84 51.72
N GLY A 731 -43.51 24.54 51.89
CA GLY A 731 -44.80 23.95 51.45
C GLY A 731 -44.84 23.24 50.07
N GLY A 732 -45.50 22.09 49.89
CA GLY A 732 -46.17 21.20 50.86
C GLY A 732 -46.93 20.03 50.17
N GLY A 733 -47.19 18.93 50.90
CA GLY A 733 -47.85 17.70 50.37
C GLY A 733 -46.83 16.63 49.91
N VAL A 734 -46.55 15.48 50.57
CA VAL A 734 -47.31 14.47 51.36
C VAL A 734 -47.82 13.29 50.50
N GLY A 735 -47.27 12.09 50.76
CA GLY A 735 -47.73 10.78 50.26
C GLY A 735 -46.79 10.13 49.21
N GLY A 736 -46.26 8.93 49.40
CA GLY A 736 -46.22 8.11 50.62
C GLY A 736 -45.86 6.63 50.40
N GLY A 737 -44.67 6.19 50.83
CA GLY A 737 -44.33 4.80 51.20
C GLY A 737 -44.37 3.69 50.14
N GLY A 738 -43.20 3.11 49.79
CA GLY A 738 -43.13 1.92 48.94
C GLY A 738 -41.71 1.40 48.70
N LEU A 739 -41.13 0.70 49.69
CA LEU A 739 -39.81 0.06 49.55
C LEU A 739 -39.92 -1.26 48.77
N GLY A 740 -39.15 -1.40 47.69
CA GLY A 740 -39.01 -2.64 46.92
C GLY A 740 -37.59 -2.82 46.41
N THR A 741 -36.91 -3.88 46.86
CA THR A 741 -35.55 -4.22 46.40
C THR A 741 -35.58 -4.85 45.02
N PRO A 742 -34.73 -4.43 44.06
CA PRO A 742 -34.64 -5.09 42.76
C PRO A 742 -34.00 -6.47 42.92
N HIS A 743 -34.80 -7.53 42.72
CA HIS A 743 -34.30 -8.90 42.67
C HIS A 743 -33.50 -9.10 41.38
N MET A 744 -32.36 -9.80 41.44
CA MET A 744 -31.72 -10.25 40.21
C MET A 744 -32.45 -11.45 39.63
N THR A 745 -32.76 -11.39 38.34
CA THR A 745 -33.15 -12.52 37.51
C THR A 745 -32.35 -12.45 36.22
N THR A 746 -31.49 -13.43 36.00
CA THR A 746 -30.88 -13.69 34.70
C THR A 746 -31.95 -14.18 33.73
N ASP A 747 -31.98 -13.64 32.52
CA ASP A 747 -32.51 -14.37 31.38
C ASP A 747 -31.67 -14.07 30.12
N THR A 748 -31.65 -15.01 29.18
CA THR A 748 -30.72 -15.03 28.05
C THR A 748 -31.40 -15.52 26.77
N SER A 749 -31.99 -14.59 26.00
CA SER A 749 -32.33 -14.78 24.59
C SER A 749 -32.60 -13.43 23.91
N ASP A 750 -32.51 -13.44 22.58
CA ASP A 750 -33.04 -12.48 21.60
C ASP A 750 -32.89 -10.96 21.85
N GLU A 751 -31.96 -10.33 21.10
CA GLU A 751 -32.35 -9.31 20.11
C GLU A 751 -31.19 -9.07 19.11
N LEU A 752 -31.32 -9.59 17.89
CA LEU A 752 -30.31 -9.45 16.82
C LEU A 752 -30.94 -9.20 15.44
N SER A 753 -31.93 -8.31 15.40
CA SER A 753 -32.57 -7.80 14.17
C SER A 753 -33.13 -6.38 14.38
N HIS A 754 -33.56 -5.71 13.31
CA HIS A 754 -34.09 -4.33 13.28
C HIS A 754 -33.09 -3.18 13.55
N TYR A 755 -32.16 -2.96 12.61
CA TYR A 755 -31.53 -1.64 12.44
C TYR A 755 -32.39 -0.75 11.51
N SER A 756 -33.42 -0.10 12.07
CA SER A 756 -34.26 0.86 11.35
C SER A 756 -35.01 1.80 12.32
N GLY A 757 -34.93 3.11 12.09
CA GLY A 757 -35.65 4.12 12.88
C GLY A 757 -34.78 4.84 13.92
N GLU A 758 -35.12 6.09 14.20
CA GLU A 758 -34.36 6.98 15.06
C GLU A 758 -34.74 6.79 16.54
N SER A 759 -33.81 6.26 17.34
CA SER A 759 -33.88 6.36 18.80
C SER A 759 -32.48 6.39 19.43
N VAL A 760 -32.34 7.13 20.51
CA VAL A 760 -31.05 7.43 21.14
C VAL A 760 -30.73 6.40 22.22
N VAL A 761 -29.96 5.37 21.84
CA VAL A 761 -29.29 4.44 22.76
C VAL A 761 -27.76 4.62 22.61
N PRO A 762 -27.17 5.69 23.19
CA PRO A 762 -25.84 6.14 22.84
C PRO A 762 -24.78 5.40 23.65
N TRP A 763 -24.19 4.36 23.05
CA TRP A 763 -22.80 3.94 23.25
C TRP A 763 -22.25 4.08 24.68
N SER A 764 -22.87 3.40 25.66
CA SER A 764 -22.46 3.55 27.06
C SER A 764 -20.97 3.24 27.25
N PRO A 765 -20.21 4.02 28.05
CA PRO A 765 -18.77 3.84 28.17
C PRO A 765 -18.34 2.41 28.53
N LEU A 766 -19.13 1.71 29.34
CA LEU A 766 -18.90 0.30 29.69
C LEU A 766 -18.95 -0.64 28.47
N ARG A 767 -19.92 -0.46 27.55
CA ARG A 767 -20.01 -1.27 26.31
C ARG A 767 -18.87 -0.97 25.36
N LEU A 768 -18.44 0.30 25.26
CA LEU A 768 -17.28 0.70 24.48
C LEU A 768 -15.98 0.12 25.06
N ILE A 769 -15.79 0.18 26.38
CA ILE A 769 -14.64 -0.43 27.08
C ILE A 769 -14.60 -1.95 26.83
N SER A 770 -15.74 -2.64 26.90
CA SER A 770 -15.83 -4.08 26.58
C SER A 770 -15.40 -4.36 25.15
N THR A 771 -15.95 -3.63 24.17
CA THR A 771 -15.64 -3.82 22.73
C THR A 771 -14.14 -3.62 22.43
N VAL A 772 -13.49 -2.65 23.09
CA VAL A 772 -12.04 -2.45 22.95
C VAL A 772 -11.22 -3.51 23.69
N GLN A 773 -11.69 -4.00 24.84
CA GLN A 773 -11.04 -5.11 25.57
C GLN A 773 -11.10 -6.42 24.79
N GLU A 774 -12.28 -6.79 24.28
CA GLU A 774 -12.50 -7.94 23.37
C GLU A 774 -11.53 -7.88 22.17
N SER A 775 -11.37 -6.69 21.59
CA SER A 775 -10.48 -6.45 20.45
C SER A 775 -8.99 -6.50 20.83
N LEU A 776 -8.62 -6.02 22.01
CA LEU A 776 -7.26 -6.09 22.54
C LEU A 776 -6.86 -7.56 22.80
N ASP A 777 -7.77 -8.36 23.37
CA ASP A 777 -7.53 -9.78 23.64
C ASP A 777 -7.38 -10.59 22.34
N LEU A 778 -8.16 -10.25 21.29
CA LEU A 778 -7.97 -10.76 19.93
C LEU A 778 -6.63 -10.33 19.31
N LEU A 779 -6.20 -9.07 19.51
CA LEU A 779 -4.91 -8.58 19.03
C LEU A 779 -3.73 -9.31 19.69
N ILE A 780 -3.84 -9.62 20.99
CA ILE A 780 -2.86 -10.40 21.76
C ILE A 780 -2.81 -11.85 21.26
N LYS A 781 -3.97 -12.51 21.10
CA LYS A 781 -4.11 -13.90 20.65
C LYS A 781 -3.37 -14.19 19.32
N PHE A 782 -3.34 -13.21 18.42
CA PHE A 782 -2.76 -13.34 17.08
C PHE A 782 -1.53 -12.43 16.87
N MET A 783 -0.73 -12.19 17.92
CA MET A 783 0.44 -11.31 17.87
C MET A 783 1.61 -11.85 17.00
N SER A 784 2.16 -10.97 16.16
CA SER A 784 3.36 -11.18 15.34
C SER A 784 4.46 -10.14 15.65
N GLY A 785 5.58 -10.16 14.93
CA GLY A 785 6.83 -9.47 15.29
C GLY A 785 6.73 -7.96 15.52
N SER A 786 5.92 -7.25 14.73
CA SER A 786 5.75 -5.79 14.83
C SER A 786 4.93 -5.34 16.04
N ASP A 787 4.01 -6.18 16.52
CA ASP A 787 2.72 -5.69 17.04
C ASP A 787 2.76 -5.34 18.53
N THR A 788 3.82 -5.73 19.23
CA THR A 788 4.00 -5.49 20.67
C THR A 788 3.90 -4.00 21.02
N LYS A 789 4.37 -3.12 20.11
CA LYS A 789 4.27 -1.66 20.25
C LYS A 789 2.83 -1.16 20.14
N ASP A 790 2.05 -1.71 19.19
CA ASP A 790 0.66 -1.33 18.97
C ASP A 790 -0.26 -1.85 20.08
N ILE A 791 -0.06 -3.09 20.52
CA ILE A 791 -0.80 -3.70 21.63
C ILE A 791 -0.59 -2.90 22.92
N LEU A 792 0.67 -2.53 23.24
CA LEU A 792 0.95 -1.66 24.39
C LEU A 792 0.33 -0.26 24.21
N CYS A 793 0.34 0.30 23.00
CA CYS A 793 -0.28 1.60 22.73
C CYS A 793 -1.80 1.56 23.01
N VAL A 794 -2.52 0.58 22.45
CA VAL A 794 -3.96 0.39 22.67
C VAL A 794 -4.25 0.13 24.16
N ALA A 795 -3.49 -0.74 24.82
CA ALA A 795 -3.69 -1.06 26.23
C ALA A 795 -3.44 0.15 27.15
N ALA A 796 -2.34 0.88 26.98
CA ALA A 796 -2.01 2.03 27.81
C ALA A 796 -3.01 3.19 27.61
N VAL A 797 -3.50 3.38 26.39
CA VAL A 797 -4.59 4.32 26.09
C VAL A 797 -5.90 3.87 26.75
N LEU A 798 -6.28 2.59 26.62
CA LEU A 798 -7.49 2.04 27.25
C LEU A 798 -7.48 2.23 28.78
N GLU A 799 -6.36 1.92 29.44
CA GLU A 799 -6.22 2.14 30.89
C GLU A 799 -6.25 3.64 31.26
N SER A 800 -5.73 4.54 30.43
CA SER A 800 -5.77 5.98 30.73
C SER A 800 -7.16 6.60 30.59
N VAL A 801 -8.06 6.03 29.78
CA VAL A 801 -9.40 6.60 29.53
C VAL A 801 -10.52 5.95 30.36
N LYS A 802 -10.26 4.81 31.02
CA LYS A 802 -11.22 4.11 31.89
C LYS A 802 -11.68 4.94 33.12
N THR A 803 -10.94 5.97 33.51
CA THR A 803 -11.20 6.84 34.68
C THR A 803 -10.80 8.29 34.37
N PRO A 804 -11.40 9.32 35.02
CA PRO A 804 -11.04 10.71 34.75
C PRO A 804 -9.62 11.06 35.21
N GLU A 805 -9.17 10.46 36.32
CA GLU A 805 -7.82 10.60 36.89
C GLU A 805 -7.13 9.21 36.96
N PRO A 806 -6.45 8.76 35.88
CA PRO A 806 -5.85 7.44 35.83
C PRO A 806 -4.59 7.34 36.72
N LYS A 807 -4.62 6.41 37.68
CA LYS A 807 -3.50 6.17 38.60
C LYS A 807 -2.41 5.32 37.95
N ILE A 808 -1.18 5.84 37.93
CA ILE A 808 0.01 5.19 37.36
C ILE A 808 0.20 3.76 37.90
N GLN A 809 -0.05 3.53 39.19
CA GLN A 809 0.06 2.21 39.83
C GLN A 809 -0.95 1.20 39.28
N ASP A 810 -2.20 1.62 39.08
CA ASP A 810 -3.27 0.78 38.52
C ASP A 810 -3.01 0.48 37.04
N MET A 811 -2.62 1.49 36.25
CA MET A 811 -2.19 1.30 34.86
C MET A 811 -1.02 0.31 34.75
N THR A 812 -0.01 0.45 35.61
CA THR A 812 1.18 -0.42 35.62
C THR A 812 0.79 -1.87 35.93
N ARG A 813 -0.04 -2.10 36.96
CA ARG A 813 -0.52 -3.44 37.33
C ARG A 813 -1.34 -4.08 36.19
N ASN A 814 -2.24 -3.33 35.58
CA ASN A 814 -3.10 -3.83 34.52
C ASN A 814 -2.29 -4.13 33.23
N LEU A 815 -1.28 -3.32 32.92
CA LEU A 815 -0.35 -3.58 31.82
C LEU A 815 0.61 -4.76 32.07
N TYR A 816 0.93 -5.10 33.33
CA TYR A 816 1.60 -6.38 33.64
C TYR A 816 0.72 -7.59 33.32
N ALA A 817 -0.60 -7.50 33.48
CA ALA A 817 -1.52 -8.57 33.07
C ALA A 817 -1.57 -8.71 31.53
N VAL A 818 -1.50 -7.59 30.79
CA VAL A 818 -1.35 -7.58 29.33
C VAL A 818 -0.01 -8.19 28.91
N LEU A 819 1.11 -7.82 29.54
CA LEU A 819 2.42 -8.44 29.30
C LEU A 819 2.39 -9.96 29.53
N ASP A 820 1.75 -10.42 30.60
CA ASP A 820 1.61 -11.84 30.91
C ASP A 820 0.74 -12.58 29.88
N ALA A 821 -0.31 -11.95 29.34
CA ALA A 821 -1.11 -12.49 28.24
C ALA A 821 -0.29 -12.56 26.93
N CYS A 822 0.47 -11.51 26.64
CA CYS A 822 1.40 -11.41 25.52
C CYS A 822 2.48 -12.51 25.55
N LEU A 823 3.05 -12.79 26.73
CA LEU A 823 4.03 -13.85 26.95
C LEU A 823 3.42 -15.24 26.75
N ARG A 824 2.22 -15.51 27.33
CA ARG A 824 1.47 -16.76 27.11
C ARG A 824 1.19 -16.99 25.63
N SER A 825 0.65 -16.00 24.93
CA SER A 825 0.30 -16.11 23.50
C SER A 825 1.51 -16.23 22.57
N SER A 826 2.71 -15.88 23.05
CA SER A 826 3.97 -16.03 22.31
C SER A 826 4.74 -17.30 22.68
N GLY A 827 4.28 -18.10 23.65
CA GLY A 827 5.01 -19.27 24.15
C GLY A 827 6.32 -18.93 24.90
N ILE A 828 6.44 -17.72 25.45
CA ILE A 828 7.66 -17.22 26.11
C ILE A 828 7.46 -17.26 27.63
N THR A 829 8.34 -17.97 28.34
CA THR A 829 8.34 -17.97 29.82
C THR A 829 8.99 -16.71 30.39
N LYS A 830 8.65 -16.35 31.64
CA LYS A 830 9.27 -15.21 32.32
C LYS A 830 10.78 -15.43 32.54
N GLU A 831 11.18 -16.69 32.62
CA GLU A 831 12.56 -17.16 32.75
C GLU A 831 13.31 -16.95 31.43
N LYS A 832 12.70 -17.26 30.28
CA LYS A 832 13.27 -16.97 28.94
C LYS A 832 13.44 -15.46 28.75
N LEU A 833 12.45 -14.66 29.15
CA LEU A 833 12.53 -13.19 29.08
C LEU A 833 13.63 -12.61 29.99
N ARG A 834 13.81 -13.17 31.20
CA ARG A 834 14.90 -12.81 32.11
C ARG A 834 16.28 -13.18 31.52
N ALA A 835 16.42 -14.35 30.91
CA ALA A 835 17.67 -14.75 30.25
C ALA A 835 18.06 -13.77 29.12
N MET A 836 17.10 -13.36 28.28
CA MET A 836 17.30 -12.31 27.26
C MET A 836 17.78 -10.97 27.83
N SER A 837 17.43 -10.65 29.08
CA SER A 837 17.92 -9.47 29.79
C SER A 837 19.36 -9.61 30.30
N MET A 838 19.86 -10.84 30.47
CA MET A 838 21.23 -11.12 30.91
C MET A 838 22.20 -11.15 29.71
N ASP A 839 21.81 -11.79 28.61
CA ASP A 839 22.63 -11.83 27.38
C ASP A 839 22.96 -10.41 26.88
N GLN A 840 22.02 -9.46 27.02
CA GLN A 840 22.22 -8.04 26.67
C GLN A 840 23.10 -7.27 27.65
N GLN A 841 23.35 -7.78 28.86
CA GLN A 841 24.33 -7.21 29.80
C GLN A 841 25.75 -7.75 29.56
N TYR A 842 25.87 -8.92 28.93
CA TYR A 842 27.15 -9.58 28.68
C TYR A 842 27.68 -9.44 27.24
N ALA A 843 26.87 -8.99 26.28
CA ALA A 843 27.29 -8.73 24.90
C ALA A 843 28.27 -7.52 24.81
N PRO A 844 29.55 -7.73 24.44
CA PRO A 844 30.46 -6.62 24.11
C PRO A 844 30.15 -6.12 22.69
N ASP A 845 30.52 -4.87 22.38
CA ASP A 845 30.46 -4.31 21.01
C ASP A 845 31.55 -4.96 20.12
N ALA A 846 31.39 -6.24 19.76
CA ALA A 846 32.30 -7.02 18.94
C ALA A 846 31.55 -7.85 17.89
N TYR A 847 32.17 -8.06 16.72
CA TYR A 847 31.62 -8.78 15.56
C TYR A 847 30.43 -8.14 14.82
N MET A 848 30.60 -6.88 14.39
CA MET A 848 29.91 -6.34 13.19
C MET A 848 30.90 -5.77 12.16
N HIS A 849 31.79 -6.64 11.68
CA HIS A 849 32.63 -6.38 10.50
C HIS A 849 32.68 -7.62 9.60
N GLY A 850 32.31 -7.46 8.32
CA GLY A 850 32.71 -8.37 7.23
C GLY A 850 31.61 -9.18 6.53
N GLN A 851 30.77 -8.53 5.72
CA GLN A 851 30.42 -8.95 4.34
C GLN A 851 29.69 -7.77 3.62
N PRO A 852 30.00 -7.43 2.36
CA PRO A 852 29.38 -6.30 1.67
C PRO A 852 28.26 -6.70 0.70
N LEU A 853 27.17 -5.92 0.66
CA LEU A 853 26.33 -5.79 -0.54
C LEU A 853 26.39 -4.34 -1.05
N TYR A 854 26.33 -4.20 -2.37
CA TYR A 854 26.28 -2.90 -3.06
C TYR A 854 24.95 -2.17 -2.76
N GLY A 855 24.89 -0.85 -2.57
CA GLY A 855 26.00 0.10 -2.37
C GLY A 855 25.65 1.52 -2.82
N TYR A 856 25.71 2.48 -1.90
CA TYR A 856 25.97 3.91 -2.22
C TYR A 856 26.70 4.54 -1.02
N SER A 857 27.73 5.35 -1.29
CA SER A 857 28.70 5.76 -0.26
C SER A 857 28.35 7.07 0.43
N SER A 858 28.64 7.14 1.74
CA SER A 858 28.73 8.39 2.51
C SER A 858 29.97 8.32 3.41
N THR A 859 30.78 9.38 3.41
CA THR A 859 32.10 9.40 4.06
C THR A 859 32.02 9.57 5.57
N ASN A 860 32.96 8.93 6.27
CA ASN A 860 33.08 8.94 7.72
C ASN A 860 33.73 10.25 8.23
N SER A 861 33.27 10.81 9.35
CA SER A 861 33.90 11.96 10.02
C SER A 861 33.70 11.90 11.53
N MET A 862 34.79 11.99 12.30
CA MET A 862 34.81 11.77 13.76
C MET A 862 34.42 13.04 14.53
N VAL A 863 33.63 12.89 15.61
CA VAL A 863 33.46 13.88 16.68
C VAL A 863 33.44 13.11 18.02
N PRO A 864 34.19 13.52 19.07
CA PRO A 864 34.36 12.74 20.30
C PRO A 864 33.43 13.16 21.45
N GLY A 865 33.34 12.29 22.47
CA GLY A 865 32.99 12.67 23.85
C GLY A 865 31.50 12.70 24.20
N GLY A 866 31.00 11.61 24.79
CA GLY A 866 29.61 11.51 25.26
C GLY A 866 29.34 10.25 26.09
N SER A 867 29.98 10.14 27.25
CA SER A 867 29.87 8.97 28.14
C SER A 867 28.51 8.91 28.84
N GLY A 868 27.52 8.31 28.17
CA GLY A 868 26.14 8.20 28.66
C GLY A 868 25.29 7.21 27.87
N LYS A 869 25.73 5.95 27.75
CA LYS A 869 24.91 4.84 27.21
C LYS A 869 23.75 4.52 28.17
N SER A 870 22.72 5.35 28.15
CA SER A 870 21.44 5.03 28.80
C SER A 870 20.76 3.88 28.07
N LEU A 871 20.30 2.85 28.79
CA LEU A 871 19.52 1.74 28.22
C LEU A 871 18.12 2.18 27.73
N THR A 872 17.75 3.44 27.88
CA THR A 872 16.49 4.05 27.42
C THR A 872 16.41 4.23 25.89
N GLY A 873 16.93 3.27 25.11
CA GLY A 873 16.75 3.21 23.65
C GLY A 873 15.32 2.82 23.24
N TRP A 874 14.52 2.30 24.18
CA TRP A 874 13.14 1.89 23.97
C TRP A 874 12.12 2.92 24.49
N THR A 875 12.17 4.15 23.97
CA THR A 875 10.91 4.89 23.81
C THR A 875 10.10 4.20 22.71
N LEU A 876 8.78 4.08 22.88
CA LEU A 876 7.90 3.18 22.08
C LEU A 876 8.08 3.29 20.55
N TRP A 877 8.51 4.46 20.06
CA TRP A 877 8.68 4.76 18.64
C TRP A 877 10.07 5.30 18.25
N ASP A 878 11.11 5.08 19.07
CA ASP A 878 12.42 5.70 18.85
C ASP A 878 13.61 4.76 18.59
N GLY A 879 13.38 3.45 18.53
CA GLY A 879 14.27 2.49 17.83
C GLY A 879 14.16 2.60 16.30
N TRP A 880 15.28 2.59 15.59
CA TRP A 880 15.38 2.60 14.12
C TRP A 880 16.01 1.30 13.62
N ASP A 881 15.34 0.20 13.95
CA ASP A 881 15.68 -1.18 13.56
C ASP A 881 14.54 -1.73 12.66
#